data_AF-A0AA37L107-F1
#
_entry.id   AF-A0AA37L107-F1
#
_cell.length_a   1.000
_cell.length_b   1.000
_cell.length_c   1.000
_cell.angle_alpha   90.00
_cell.angle_beta   90.00
_cell.angle_gamma   90.00
#
_symmetry.space_group_name_H-M   'P 1'
#
loop_
_entity.id
_entity.type
_entity.pdbx_description
1 polymer ?
#
loop_
_entity_poly.entity_id
_entity_poly.type
_entity_poly.pdbx_seq_one_letter_code
_entity_poly.pdbx_strand_id
1 'polypeptide(L)'
;MSIFRAFFHHAAGTRQRGHAGRLVCAGLLVLLSACGGGDDGSGESAASTAAAGTQSSTPAAAGDRWLPQVKAVQLPPSTQPPATEMAADAVAAQPATQRAAVATVATVVAPFNNGVEDPGLLMLLLPDEQPATDPRVTAWLDAASETGTRIAVVTDAQFLAMAPAKALKYAGLVLPDQLHVIATDALLASVRSYVTAGGRALLTYDFGALTLNANNQPVYPIPKSRLSDLAGVDYVLYDALLGQMVGLGPVTAMRSTMRELLVPPGKSLPYNLAQSSATAAKASAVAPGTGQAPTGSNGLLGAARLAAGEALYLPTSPGDPGGVKGFDPQQFQSLPSYSLQDRQRSAAGQVRARSVTVDFGKAFKGRQPAAATRVQPAGLARHPLTVASAEASQASASLAGESLQAAEVDTLDAYNGYLLGHLIYPTYVTTGTYAGTPLALSPSFGLVAGIQTTGTGKVLFVNMPLTYLKGRTDALPMHGFLRYFMEHLVQGAHLSAMPNGVAGMTLDWHLDSMAAQQPSLHLEAAGVFNTHKFSMEMTAGPDTIVSGDGLGWNLNNNTVAQQLLRRLDAKGHAIGSHGGWIHDYYGLNATENNAAEFQPYLVQNRSAVDTVVGRPARGYSAPQGNNPPWAMTWLEQQGVVAAYFGGHTGLGATRQYRDGVLLNPALWVFPVTPQGTYATFEEWQDYNVPKAEVNAWYQAMVDFSVNYNTSRMVYAHPPGANDWIDVVKGLLAYGQTKGAKFKWYTMPRLADFMATRHQVGWTQTLLANGTTTRFTATHPTTMAEMVWMLPKARYLRPTIVTAGSVTVSDGGTVWLVTGKPVTQAQFQAQRNPTFIP
;
A
#
# COMPACT_ATOMS: atom_id res chain seq x y z
N MET A 1 44.59 -21.64 28.73
CA MET A 1 45.12 -23.01 28.63
C MET A 1 44.93 -23.45 27.19
N SER A 2 45.99 -23.42 26.38
CA SER A 2 46.92 -24.54 26.14
C SER A 2 46.36 -25.44 25.01
N ILE A 3 46.68 -25.14 23.76
CA ILE A 3 47.85 -25.66 23.00
C ILE A 3 47.61 -27.09 22.50
N PHE A 4 47.56 -27.25 21.16
CA PHE A 4 48.46 -28.16 20.45
C PHE A 4 48.69 -27.65 19.01
N ARG A 5 49.88 -27.91 18.45
CA ARG A 5 50.40 -27.23 17.25
C ARG A 5 51.28 -28.16 16.41
N ALA A 6 51.09 -28.14 15.09
CA ALA A 6 52.06 -28.51 14.04
C ALA A 6 52.53 -29.99 14.00
N PHE A 7 53.29 -30.50 13.01
CA PHE A 7 54.10 -29.90 11.93
C PHE A 7 54.15 -30.82 10.69
N PHE A 8 54.45 -30.27 9.50
CA PHE A 8 55.65 -30.66 8.74
C PHE A 8 56.05 -29.58 7.70
N HIS A 9 57.32 -29.58 7.30
CA HIS A 9 58.04 -28.49 6.60
C HIS A 9 58.84 -29.04 5.40
N HIS A 10 59.00 -28.24 4.34
CA HIS A 10 60.27 -27.89 3.63
C HIS A 10 59.90 -26.87 2.52
N ALA A 11 60.44 -25.64 2.43
CA ALA A 11 61.84 -25.20 2.19
C ALA A 11 62.31 -25.43 0.73
N ALA A 12 63.12 -24.59 0.07
CA ALA A 12 63.45 -23.15 0.18
C ALA A 12 64.35 -22.80 -1.05
N GLY A 13 64.38 -21.57 -1.58
CA GLY A 13 65.31 -21.24 -2.68
C GLY A 13 65.24 -19.81 -3.24
N THR A 14 66.34 -19.05 -3.13
CA THR A 14 66.50 -17.68 -3.65
C THR A 14 67.62 -17.61 -4.70
N ARG A 15 67.50 -16.74 -5.73
CA ARG A 15 68.48 -15.69 -6.12
C ARG A 15 68.19 -15.01 -7.48
N GLN A 16 68.95 -13.93 -7.76
CA GLN A 16 68.74 -12.90 -8.80
C GLN A 16 69.56 -13.06 -10.10
N ARG A 17 69.23 -12.21 -11.10
CA ARG A 17 70.00 -11.75 -12.30
C ARG A 17 70.15 -12.77 -13.44
N GLY A 18 70.13 -12.42 -14.74
CA GLY A 18 69.86 -11.13 -15.42
C GLY A 18 70.28 -11.16 -16.92
N HIS A 19 69.84 -10.18 -17.73
CA HIS A 19 70.22 -9.91 -19.16
C HIS A 19 69.75 -10.93 -20.24
N ALA A 20 69.61 -10.59 -21.54
CA ALA A 20 69.34 -9.32 -22.26
C ALA A 20 69.04 -9.59 -23.77
N GLY A 21 68.41 -8.61 -24.48
CA GLY A 21 68.23 -8.59 -25.96
C GLY A 21 66.85 -8.03 -26.35
N ARG A 22 66.64 -6.73 -26.64
CA ARG A 22 67.07 -5.86 -27.77
C ARG A 22 66.54 -6.25 -29.16
N LEU A 23 65.53 -5.51 -29.64
CA LEU A 23 65.75 -4.65 -30.83
C LEU A 23 64.93 -3.33 -30.75
N VAL A 24 64.79 -2.58 -31.85
CA VAL A 24 64.80 -1.10 -31.91
C VAL A 24 64.02 -0.55 -33.13
N CYS A 25 63.80 0.78 -33.17
CA CYS A 25 63.17 1.67 -34.19
C CYS A 25 61.66 1.93 -33.97
N ALA A 26 61.12 3.15 -33.73
CA ALA A 26 61.39 4.52 -34.25
C ALA A 26 61.09 4.67 -35.75
N GLY A 27 60.34 5.67 -36.26
CA GLY A 27 59.61 6.80 -35.67
C GLY A 27 59.64 8.00 -36.65
N LEU A 28 58.62 8.90 -36.70
CA LEU A 28 58.78 10.29 -37.17
C LEU A 28 57.52 11.17 -36.96
N LEU A 29 57.74 12.49 -36.88
CA LEU A 29 56.78 13.59 -36.87
C LEU A 29 57.48 14.79 -37.54
N VAL A 30 56.83 15.59 -38.42
CA VAL A 30 57.30 16.93 -38.90
C VAL A 30 56.34 17.60 -39.93
N LEU A 31 55.85 18.82 -39.61
CA LEU A 31 55.66 20.06 -40.46
C LEU A 31 54.75 20.05 -41.75
N LEU A 32 54.22 21.17 -42.33
CA LEU A 32 54.35 22.65 -42.17
C LEU A 32 53.14 23.44 -42.82
N SER A 33 52.88 24.69 -42.35
CA SER A 33 52.45 25.95 -43.04
C SER A 33 51.16 26.21 -43.90
N ALA A 34 50.37 27.20 -43.41
CA ALA A 34 50.16 28.60 -43.92
C ALA A 34 49.13 29.02 -45.03
N CYS A 35 48.84 30.35 -45.00
CA CYS A 35 47.97 31.22 -45.84
C CYS A 35 46.45 31.27 -45.51
N GLY A 36 45.76 32.42 -45.45
CA GLY A 36 46.18 33.85 -45.45
C GLY A 36 45.00 34.85 -45.62
N GLY A 37 45.18 36.12 -45.17
CA GLY A 37 44.30 37.29 -45.40
C GLY A 37 43.11 37.49 -44.42
N GLY A 38 42.74 38.71 -43.98
CA GLY A 38 43.35 40.05 -44.15
C GLY A 38 42.35 41.17 -43.82
N ASP A 39 42.83 42.27 -43.20
CA ASP A 39 42.33 43.67 -43.19
C ASP A 39 40.87 43.92 -42.70
N ASP A 40 40.43 45.06 -42.15
CA ASP A 40 40.95 46.33 -41.58
C ASP A 40 39.82 46.84 -40.62
N GLY A 41 39.90 47.83 -39.72
CA GLY A 41 40.85 48.90 -39.44
C GLY A 41 40.05 50.18 -39.07
N SER A 42 40.47 50.92 -38.02
CA SER A 42 39.91 52.23 -37.55
C SER A 42 38.44 52.26 -37.05
N GLY A 43 37.97 53.20 -36.22
CA GLY A 43 38.59 54.32 -35.49
C GLY A 43 37.77 54.60 -34.20
N GLU A 44 38.35 55.15 -33.13
CA GLU A 44 38.47 56.61 -32.88
C GLU A 44 37.12 57.38 -32.85
N SER A 45 36.87 58.31 -31.92
CA SER A 45 37.58 58.70 -30.69
C SER A 45 36.67 59.62 -29.85
N ALA A 46 37.08 59.92 -28.61
CA ALA A 46 37.03 61.24 -27.95
C ALA A 46 35.69 62.03 -27.81
N ALA A 47 35.51 62.94 -26.86
CA ALA A 47 36.12 63.18 -25.53
C ALA A 47 35.32 64.33 -24.87
N SER A 48 35.63 64.61 -23.59
CA SER A 48 35.49 65.92 -22.92
C SER A 48 34.05 66.43 -22.65
N THR A 49 33.76 67.24 -21.63
CA THR A 49 34.63 67.91 -20.63
C THR A 49 33.84 68.33 -19.37
N ALA A 50 34.56 68.48 -18.24
CA ALA A 50 34.29 69.36 -17.07
C ALA A 50 32.93 69.25 -16.31
N ALA A 51 32.85 69.02 -14.99
CA ALA A 51 33.47 69.68 -13.82
C ALA A 51 32.86 71.07 -13.48
N ALA A 52 32.50 71.44 -12.24
CA ALA A 52 32.52 70.72 -10.94
C ALA A 52 31.67 71.42 -9.84
N GLY A 53 31.42 70.70 -8.72
CA GLY A 53 30.98 71.23 -7.41
C GLY A 53 29.51 70.96 -7.03
N THR A 54 29.14 70.50 -5.82
CA THR A 54 29.93 70.12 -4.62
C THR A 54 29.10 69.21 -3.68
N GLN A 55 29.74 68.17 -3.11
CA GLN A 55 29.44 67.47 -1.83
C GLN A 55 28.00 67.01 -1.47
N SER A 56 27.74 65.69 -1.47
CA SER A 56 27.76 64.86 -0.23
C SER A 56 27.39 63.37 -0.42
N SER A 57 27.97 62.50 0.43
CA SER A 57 27.62 61.09 0.74
C SER A 57 27.95 59.94 -0.27
N THR A 58 27.97 58.69 0.25
CA THR A 58 28.36 57.37 -0.36
C THR A 58 29.86 56.98 -0.25
N PRO A 59 30.30 55.68 -0.33
CA PRO A 59 29.59 54.54 -0.97
C PRO A 59 29.70 53.07 -0.43
N ALA A 60 28.80 52.24 -0.98
CA ALA A 60 28.90 50.79 -1.31
C ALA A 60 28.94 49.73 -0.16
N ALA A 61 28.53 48.45 -0.34
CA ALA A 61 28.10 47.71 -1.54
C ALA A 61 27.12 46.53 -1.23
N ALA A 62 26.32 46.13 -2.24
CA ALA A 62 25.81 44.79 -2.62
C ALA A 62 25.28 43.76 -1.58
N GLY A 63 24.27 42.92 -1.89
CA GLY A 63 23.53 42.72 -3.14
C GLY A 63 22.26 41.86 -2.98
N ASP A 64 21.39 41.87 -3.99
CA ASP A 64 19.93 41.80 -3.81
C ASP A 64 19.21 40.44 -3.78
N ARG A 65 17.97 40.52 -3.25
CA ARG A 65 16.97 39.45 -3.14
C ARG A 65 16.23 39.21 -4.46
N TRP A 66 15.89 37.96 -4.75
CA TRP A 66 14.95 37.60 -5.81
C TRP A 66 13.49 37.57 -5.31
N LEU A 67 12.61 38.28 -6.02
CA LEU A 67 11.13 38.21 -5.90
C LEU A 67 10.55 38.05 -7.32
N PRO A 68 9.70 37.04 -7.61
CA PRO A 68 9.01 36.96 -8.89
C PRO A 68 7.77 37.85 -8.90
N GLN A 69 7.74 38.84 -9.78
CA GLN A 69 6.53 39.59 -10.14
C GLN A 69 5.74 38.84 -11.23
N VAL A 70 4.42 38.82 -11.10
CA VAL A 70 3.49 38.15 -12.03
C VAL A 70 3.33 38.98 -13.30
N LYS A 71 3.46 38.37 -14.48
CA LYS A 71 2.94 38.91 -15.75
C LYS A 71 1.66 38.17 -16.14
N ALA A 72 0.65 38.92 -16.56
CA ALA A 72 -0.60 38.37 -17.07
C ALA A 72 -0.37 37.61 -18.39
N VAL A 73 -1.03 36.45 -18.54
CA VAL A 73 -1.04 35.66 -19.78
C VAL A 73 -2.33 35.97 -20.53
N GLN A 74 -2.20 36.36 -21.79
CA GLN A 74 -3.31 36.60 -22.70
C GLN A 74 -3.72 35.27 -23.35
N LEU A 75 -5.02 34.96 -23.37
CA LEU A 75 -5.54 33.72 -23.96
C LEU A 75 -5.51 33.79 -25.50
N PRO A 76 -5.09 32.72 -26.22
CA PRO A 76 -5.29 32.61 -27.66
C PRO A 76 -6.78 32.30 -27.97
N PRO A 77 -7.30 32.77 -29.13
CA PRO A 77 -8.69 32.54 -29.51
C PRO A 77 -8.94 31.08 -29.94
N SER A 78 -10.19 30.64 -29.78
CA SER A 78 -10.65 29.30 -30.16
C SER A 78 -10.51 29.03 -31.65
N THR A 79 -9.87 27.92 -32.01
CA THR A 79 -9.94 27.31 -33.34
C THR A 79 -10.44 25.86 -33.23
N GLN A 80 -11.31 25.47 -34.16
CA GLN A 80 -11.89 24.12 -34.21
C GLN A 80 -10.81 23.08 -34.56
N PRO A 81 -10.95 21.82 -34.11
CA PRO A 81 -10.10 20.73 -34.60
C PRO A 81 -10.37 20.49 -36.10
N PRO A 82 -9.34 20.32 -36.93
CA PRO A 82 -9.51 20.05 -38.35
C PRO A 82 -10.00 18.62 -38.59
N ALA A 83 -10.84 18.45 -39.62
CA ALA A 83 -11.08 17.14 -40.20
C ALA A 83 -9.76 16.58 -40.76
N THR A 84 -9.49 15.29 -40.54
CA THR A 84 -8.41 14.56 -41.22
C THR A 84 -9.00 13.41 -42.01
N GLU A 85 -8.48 13.25 -43.22
CA GLU A 85 -9.11 12.50 -44.30
C GLU A 85 -8.95 10.98 -44.15
N MET A 86 -9.83 10.25 -44.86
CA MET A 86 -9.75 8.81 -45.02
C MET A 86 -8.48 8.42 -45.79
N ALA A 87 -7.66 7.55 -45.21
CA ALA A 87 -6.75 6.70 -45.96
C ALA A 87 -7.33 5.28 -45.98
N ALA A 88 -7.60 4.75 -47.18
CA ALA A 88 -8.24 3.46 -47.37
C ALA A 88 -7.22 2.32 -47.49
N ASP A 89 -7.64 1.14 -47.02
CA ASP A 89 -7.25 -0.22 -47.42
C ASP A 89 -5.76 -0.65 -47.50
N ALA A 90 -5.43 -1.57 -46.58
CA ALA A 90 -4.72 -2.80 -46.94
C ALA A 90 -5.23 -3.97 -46.08
N VAL A 91 -6.20 -4.73 -46.60
CA VAL A 91 -6.79 -5.89 -45.91
C VAL A 91 -5.89 -7.12 -46.06
N ALA A 92 -5.43 -7.69 -44.94
CA ALA A 92 -4.92 -9.05 -44.87
C ALA A 92 -5.66 -9.81 -43.76
N ALA A 93 -6.35 -10.89 -44.13
CA ALA A 93 -7.32 -11.55 -43.26
C ALA A 93 -6.66 -12.36 -42.14
N GLN A 94 -7.23 -12.27 -40.93
CA GLN A 94 -7.06 -13.25 -39.85
C GLN A 94 -8.41 -13.86 -39.44
N PRO A 95 -8.47 -15.11 -38.96
CA PRO A 95 -9.73 -15.83 -38.77
C PRO A 95 -10.50 -15.32 -37.56
N ALA A 96 -11.83 -15.31 -37.67
CA ALA A 96 -12.72 -14.96 -36.57
C ALA A 96 -12.59 -15.95 -35.40
N THR A 97 -11.90 -15.52 -34.35
CA THR A 97 -12.03 -16.09 -32.99
C THR A 97 -12.84 -15.14 -32.13
N GLN A 98 -13.59 -15.72 -31.19
CA GLN A 98 -14.66 -15.02 -30.47
C GLN A 98 -14.11 -13.81 -29.69
N ARG A 99 -14.54 -12.60 -30.05
CA ARG A 99 -14.46 -11.45 -29.14
C ARG A 99 -15.33 -11.76 -27.92
N ALA A 100 -14.71 -12.25 -26.85
CA ALA A 100 -15.31 -12.18 -25.53
C ALA A 100 -15.66 -10.71 -25.27
N ALA A 101 -16.93 -10.42 -25.03
CA ALA A 101 -17.32 -9.08 -24.63
C ALA A 101 -16.60 -8.77 -23.32
N VAL A 102 -15.71 -7.76 -23.35
CA VAL A 102 -15.19 -7.16 -22.13
C VAL A 102 -16.39 -6.53 -21.45
N ALA A 103 -17.00 -7.26 -20.54
CA ALA A 103 -18.06 -6.74 -19.71
C ALA A 103 -17.44 -5.63 -18.86
N THR A 104 -17.71 -4.38 -19.23
CA THR A 104 -17.45 -3.24 -18.36
C THR A 104 -18.17 -3.54 -17.07
N VAL A 105 -17.43 -3.95 -16.03
CA VAL A 105 -18.00 -4.17 -14.70
C VAL A 105 -18.31 -2.77 -14.19
N ALA A 106 -19.52 -2.30 -14.52
CA ALA A 106 -20.09 -1.13 -13.92
C ALA A 106 -20.14 -1.41 -12.43
N THR A 107 -19.21 -0.83 -11.67
CA THR A 107 -19.34 -0.69 -10.22
C THR A 107 -20.73 -0.15 -10.00
N VAL A 108 -21.61 -0.96 -9.38
CA VAL A 108 -22.94 -0.49 -9.01
C VAL A 108 -22.72 0.43 -7.81
N VAL A 109 -22.29 1.65 -8.11
CA VAL A 109 -22.40 2.79 -7.22
C VAL A 109 -23.86 2.81 -6.83
N ALA A 110 -24.15 2.47 -5.58
CA ALA A 110 -25.53 2.52 -5.09
C ALA A 110 -25.96 3.97 -5.27
N PRO A 111 -26.88 4.29 -6.21
CA PRO A 111 -27.28 5.66 -6.40
C PRO A 111 -27.92 6.10 -5.09
N PHE A 112 -27.61 7.32 -4.64
CA PHE A 112 -28.32 7.87 -3.52
C PHE A 112 -29.79 7.99 -3.94
N ASN A 113 -30.63 7.11 -3.40
CA ASN A 113 -31.99 6.86 -3.89
C ASN A 113 -32.95 7.99 -3.50
N ASN A 114 -32.68 9.21 -3.95
CA ASN A 114 -33.46 10.44 -3.69
C ASN A 114 -33.85 10.63 -2.21
N GLY A 115 -32.98 10.19 -1.30
CA GLY A 115 -33.21 10.25 0.14
C GLY A 115 -34.13 9.17 0.72
N VAL A 116 -34.20 7.97 0.14
CA VAL A 116 -34.72 6.77 0.82
C VAL A 116 -33.79 6.39 1.97
N GLU A 117 -34.38 6.22 3.15
CA GLU A 117 -33.70 6.06 4.44
C GLU A 117 -33.09 4.65 4.58
N ASP A 118 -31.78 4.58 4.85
CA ASP A 118 -31.07 3.30 4.98
C ASP A 118 -30.07 3.35 6.16
N PRO A 119 -30.39 2.70 7.31
CA PRO A 119 -29.59 2.78 8.53
C PRO A 119 -28.27 2.01 8.47
N GLY A 120 -27.93 1.44 7.31
CA GLY A 120 -26.68 0.74 7.01
C GLY A 120 -25.83 1.39 5.92
N LEU A 121 -26.23 2.53 5.37
CA LEU A 121 -25.55 3.22 4.29
C LEU A 121 -24.77 4.43 4.82
N LEU A 122 -23.47 4.51 4.51
CA LEU A 122 -22.66 5.72 4.70
C LEU A 122 -22.91 6.73 3.58
N MET A 123 -22.84 8.02 3.93
CA MET A 123 -22.91 9.13 2.98
C MET A 123 -21.48 9.65 2.72
N LEU A 124 -21.01 9.60 1.48
CA LEU A 124 -19.76 10.25 1.05
C LEU A 124 -20.09 11.67 0.58
N LEU A 125 -19.74 12.68 1.37
CA LEU A 125 -20.10 14.07 1.09
C LEU A 125 -19.17 14.67 0.04
N LEU A 126 -19.73 15.09 -1.11
CA LEU A 126 -19.00 15.68 -2.22
C LEU A 126 -19.61 17.04 -2.65
N PRO A 127 -18.83 17.93 -3.28
CA PRO A 127 -19.38 19.12 -3.95
C PRO A 127 -20.40 18.74 -5.03
N ASP A 128 -21.39 19.59 -5.29
CA ASP A 128 -22.50 19.30 -6.21
C ASP A 128 -22.06 18.92 -7.64
N GLU A 129 -20.98 19.52 -8.14
CA GLU A 129 -20.44 19.29 -9.49
C GLU A 129 -19.37 18.19 -9.57
N GLN A 130 -19.07 17.48 -8.46
CA GLN A 130 -18.01 16.47 -8.41
C GLN A 130 -18.46 15.16 -9.12
N PRO A 131 -17.82 14.73 -10.22
CA PRO A 131 -18.25 13.54 -10.93
C PRO A 131 -18.06 12.26 -10.10
N ALA A 132 -19.10 11.43 -10.04
CA ALA A 132 -19.02 10.11 -9.39
C ALA A 132 -18.06 9.13 -10.09
N THR A 133 -17.68 9.43 -11.35
CA THR A 133 -16.68 8.70 -12.14
C THR A 133 -15.24 9.16 -11.87
N ASP A 134 -15.02 10.20 -11.08
CA ASP A 134 -13.67 10.62 -10.69
C ASP A 134 -12.95 9.46 -9.99
N PRO A 135 -11.72 9.09 -10.42
CA PRO A 135 -10.95 8.02 -9.81
C PRO A 135 -10.80 8.13 -8.29
N ARG A 136 -10.74 9.34 -7.73
CA ARG A 136 -10.66 9.57 -6.28
C ARG A 136 -11.97 9.21 -5.58
N VAL A 137 -13.12 9.45 -6.22
CA VAL A 137 -14.43 9.01 -5.71
C VAL A 137 -14.51 7.49 -5.79
N THR A 138 -14.18 6.89 -6.94
CA THR A 138 -14.25 5.42 -7.09
C THR A 138 -13.30 4.69 -6.13
N ALA A 139 -12.15 5.28 -5.77
CA ALA A 139 -11.25 4.74 -4.76
C ALA A 139 -11.92 4.54 -3.38
N TRP A 140 -12.78 5.48 -2.95
CA TRP A 140 -13.59 5.33 -1.74
C TRP A 140 -14.68 4.27 -1.88
N LEU A 141 -15.35 4.22 -3.04
CA LEU A 141 -16.41 3.23 -3.33
C LEU A 141 -15.85 1.80 -3.34
N ASP A 142 -14.67 1.63 -3.93
CA ASP A 142 -13.98 0.34 -4.01
C ASP A 142 -13.42 -0.07 -2.65
N ALA A 143 -12.80 0.84 -1.87
CA ALA A 143 -12.39 0.51 -0.51
C ALA A 143 -13.57 0.15 0.42
N ALA A 144 -14.72 0.80 0.22
CA ALA A 144 -15.96 0.43 0.91
C ALA A 144 -16.46 -0.96 0.46
N SER A 145 -16.52 -1.20 -0.84
CA SER A 145 -16.86 -2.52 -1.42
C SER A 145 -15.95 -3.62 -0.86
N GLU A 146 -14.63 -3.43 -0.90
CA GLU A 146 -13.61 -4.37 -0.45
C GLU A 146 -13.73 -4.67 1.06
N THR A 147 -14.03 -3.66 1.90
CA THR A 147 -14.32 -3.86 3.34
C THR A 147 -15.73 -4.36 3.65
N GLY A 148 -16.64 -4.39 2.66
CA GLY A 148 -18.04 -4.78 2.84
C GLY A 148 -18.94 -3.69 3.42
N THR A 149 -18.40 -2.48 3.49
CA THR A 149 -19.08 -1.25 3.88
C THR A 149 -19.97 -0.78 2.73
N ARG A 150 -21.18 -0.32 3.05
CA ARG A 150 -22.04 0.36 2.07
C ARG A 150 -21.85 1.87 2.17
N ILE A 151 -21.60 2.49 1.03
CA ILE A 151 -21.42 3.94 0.89
C ILE A 151 -22.12 4.42 -0.39
N ALA A 152 -22.65 5.63 -0.38
CA ALA A 152 -23.19 6.32 -1.55
C ALA A 152 -22.76 7.79 -1.55
N VAL A 153 -22.56 8.36 -2.73
CA VAL A 153 -22.30 9.79 -2.90
C VAL A 153 -23.52 10.60 -2.49
N VAL A 154 -23.33 11.62 -1.67
CA VAL A 154 -24.32 12.64 -1.33
C VAL A 154 -23.72 14.00 -1.63
N THR A 155 -24.42 14.85 -2.36
CA THR A 155 -23.92 16.20 -2.66
C THR A 155 -24.19 17.19 -1.52
N ASP A 156 -23.50 18.34 -1.52
CA ASP A 156 -23.73 19.43 -0.58
C ASP A 156 -25.20 19.86 -0.54
N ALA A 157 -25.84 20.11 -1.69
CA ALA A 157 -27.25 20.47 -1.75
C ALA A 157 -28.17 19.37 -1.21
N GLN A 158 -27.86 18.10 -1.50
CA GLN A 158 -28.63 16.96 -0.97
C GLN A 158 -28.50 16.82 0.55
N PHE A 159 -27.29 17.00 1.09
CA PHE A 159 -27.04 16.91 2.54
C PHE A 159 -27.69 18.08 3.29
N LEU A 160 -27.61 19.30 2.75
CA LEU A 160 -28.31 20.46 3.29
C LEU A 160 -29.83 20.26 3.28
N ALA A 161 -30.40 19.75 2.19
CA ALA A 161 -31.84 19.51 2.06
C ALA A 161 -32.38 18.40 2.98
N MET A 162 -31.53 17.48 3.46
CA MET A 162 -31.95 16.45 4.43
C MET A 162 -32.21 17.03 5.83
N ALA A 163 -31.42 18.02 6.25
CA ALA A 163 -31.28 18.44 7.65
C ALA A 163 -30.88 17.28 8.61
N PRO A 164 -30.49 17.55 9.87
CA PRO A 164 -30.02 16.51 10.79
C PRO A 164 -31.01 15.35 10.99
N ALA A 165 -32.32 15.63 11.08
CA ALA A 165 -33.33 14.63 11.38
C ALA A 165 -33.47 13.51 10.32
N LYS A 166 -33.23 13.81 9.04
CA LYS A 166 -33.21 12.80 7.96
C LYS A 166 -31.82 12.20 7.80
N ALA A 167 -30.76 13.01 7.93
CA ALA A 167 -29.38 12.54 7.86
C ALA A 167 -29.04 11.48 8.96
N LEU A 168 -29.62 11.60 10.16
CA LEU A 168 -29.49 10.63 11.27
C LEU A 168 -30.10 9.25 10.99
N LYS A 169 -30.83 9.08 9.88
CA LYS A 169 -31.38 7.79 9.47
C LYS A 169 -30.45 6.99 8.56
N TYR A 170 -29.30 7.57 8.21
CA TYR A 170 -28.17 6.92 7.56
C TYR A 170 -27.13 6.49 8.59
N ALA A 171 -26.23 5.58 8.21
CA ALA A 171 -25.30 4.95 9.14
C ALA A 171 -24.17 5.89 9.62
N GLY A 172 -23.78 6.87 8.80
CA GLY A 172 -22.69 7.80 9.08
C GLY A 172 -22.36 8.70 7.90
N LEU A 173 -21.51 9.69 8.14
CA LEU A 173 -21.04 10.67 7.16
C LEU A 173 -19.52 10.53 6.98
N VAL A 174 -19.06 10.44 5.74
CA VAL A 174 -17.64 10.47 5.37
C VAL A 174 -17.35 11.83 4.73
N LEU A 175 -16.32 12.50 5.24
CA LEU A 175 -15.88 13.83 4.83
C LEU A 175 -14.48 13.67 4.19
N PRO A 176 -14.39 13.40 2.86
CA PRO A 176 -13.20 12.86 2.22
C PRO A 176 -12.12 13.90 1.90
N ASP A 177 -10.86 13.46 2.00
CA ASP A 177 -9.67 14.22 1.60
C ASP A 177 -9.56 14.34 0.07
N GLN A 178 -8.88 15.38 -0.41
CA GLN A 178 -8.69 15.79 -1.82
C GLN A 178 -9.94 16.09 -2.65
N LEU A 179 -11.09 15.52 -2.29
CA LEU A 179 -12.37 15.60 -3.02
C LEU A 179 -13.20 16.81 -2.60
N HIS A 180 -13.12 17.21 -1.34
CA HIS A 180 -13.96 18.28 -0.79
C HIS A 180 -13.15 19.24 0.09
N VAL A 181 -12.17 19.91 -0.52
CA VAL A 181 -11.21 20.78 0.19
C VAL A 181 -11.74 22.19 0.46
N ILE A 182 -12.79 22.63 -0.23
CA ILE A 182 -13.46 23.94 -0.03
C ILE A 182 -14.88 23.69 0.44
N ALA A 183 -15.19 24.08 1.68
CA ALA A 183 -16.54 23.94 2.25
C ALA A 183 -17.18 25.30 2.55
N THR A 184 -18.49 25.43 2.35
CA THR A 184 -19.24 26.65 2.75
C THR A 184 -19.56 26.63 4.24
N ASP A 185 -19.74 27.81 4.86
CA ASP A 185 -20.09 27.88 6.29
C ASP A 185 -21.46 27.24 6.59
N ALA A 186 -22.40 27.33 5.66
CA ALA A 186 -23.70 26.65 5.74
C ALA A 186 -23.55 25.12 5.78
N LEU A 187 -22.68 24.56 4.92
CA LEU A 187 -22.36 23.13 4.93
C LEU A 187 -21.73 22.72 6.27
N LEU A 188 -20.71 23.45 6.74
CA LEU A 188 -20.04 23.14 8.00
C LEU A 188 -20.99 23.29 9.21
N ALA A 189 -21.94 24.22 9.19
CA ALA A 189 -22.99 24.33 10.19
C ALA A 189 -23.93 23.12 10.18
N SER A 190 -24.30 22.62 9.00
CA SER A 190 -25.10 21.39 8.86
C SER A 190 -24.35 20.16 9.37
N VAL A 191 -23.07 20.02 9.03
CA VAL A 191 -22.20 18.91 9.53
C VAL A 191 -22.11 18.94 11.06
N ARG A 192 -21.87 20.10 11.68
CA ARG A 192 -21.89 20.22 13.16
C ARG A 192 -23.25 19.88 13.75
N SER A 193 -24.33 20.30 13.12
CA SER A 193 -25.69 20.02 13.58
C SER A 193 -26.02 18.53 13.52
N TYR A 194 -25.62 17.85 12.44
CA TYR A 194 -25.73 16.40 12.28
C TYR A 194 -24.97 15.65 13.38
N VAL A 195 -23.69 15.97 13.61
CA VAL A 195 -22.88 15.34 14.66
C VAL A 195 -23.48 15.62 16.04
N THR A 196 -23.75 16.88 16.39
CA THR A 196 -24.29 17.25 17.71
C THR A 196 -25.58 16.48 18.07
N ALA A 197 -26.44 16.25 17.08
CA ALA A 197 -27.70 15.52 17.20
C ALA A 197 -27.58 13.98 17.20
N GLY A 198 -26.36 13.41 17.21
CA GLY A 198 -26.10 11.97 17.35
C GLY A 198 -25.25 11.38 16.23
N GLY A 199 -24.99 12.15 15.17
CA GLY A 199 -24.31 11.68 13.96
C GLY A 199 -22.94 11.09 14.21
N ARG A 200 -22.54 10.16 13.32
CA ARG A 200 -21.20 9.58 13.28
C ARG A 200 -20.50 10.11 12.05
N ALA A 201 -19.34 10.75 12.22
CA ALA A 201 -18.57 11.32 11.11
C ALA A 201 -17.14 10.76 11.05
N LEU A 202 -16.66 10.48 9.85
CA LEU A 202 -15.24 10.25 9.53
C LEU A 202 -14.71 11.50 8.85
N LEU A 203 -13.87 12.27 9.57
CA LEU A 203 -13.25 13.51 9.10
C LEU A 203 -11.81 13.23 8.67
N THR A 204 -11.52 13.32 7.37
CA THR A 204 -10.19 13.02 6.84
C THR A 204 -9.43 14.26 6.36
N TYR A 205 -8.22 14.43 6.90
CA TYR A 205 -7.14 15.29 6.42
C TYR A 205 -7.55 16.70 5.98
N ASP A 206 -7.60 16.97 4.67
CA ASP A 206 -7.79 18.32 4.11
C ASP A 206 -9.25 18.65 3.73
N PHE A 207 -10.22 17.85 4.16
CA PHE A 207 -11.64 18.18 4.03
C PHE A 207 -11.94 19.57 4.64
N GLY A 208 -12.52 20.47 3.86
CA GLY A 208 -12.85 21.84 4.25
C GLY A 208 -11.65 22.70 4.70
N ALA A 209 -10.41 22.30 4.38
CA ALA A 209 -9.19 23.01 4.75
C ALA A 209 -9.08 24.42 4.14
N LEU A 210 -9.83 24.70 3.07
CA LEU A 210 -9.93 26.00 2.42
C LEU A 210 -11.33 26.60 2.58
N THR A 211 -11.40 27.91 2.50
CA THR A 211 -12.62 28.71 2.32
C THR A 211 -12.46 29.64 1.13
N LEU A 212 -13.53 30.27 0.66
CA LEU A 212 -13.46 31.31 -0.35
C LEU A 212 -13.37 32.70 0.32
N ASN A 213 -12.48 33.56 -0.16
CA ASN A 213 -12.45 34.96 0.22
C ASN A 213 -13.51 35.79 -0.55
N ALA A 214 -13.61 37.08 -0.27
CA ALA A 214 -14.58 37.99 -0.92
C ALA A 214 -14.44 38.09 -2.46
N ASN A 215 -13.33 37.63 -3.03
CA ASN A 215 -13.07 37.58 -4.48
C ASN A 215 -13.24 36.16 -5.06
N ASN A 216 -13.90 35.25 -4.34
CA ASN A 216 -14.06 33.83 -4.67
C ASN A 216 -12.73 33.06 -4.84
N GLN A 217 -11.64 33.51 -4.22
CA GLN A 217 -10.35 32.81 -4.27
C GLN A 217 -10.21 31.85 -3.08
N PRO A 218 -9.75 30.61 -3.28
CA PRO A 218 -9.48 29.68 -2.18
C PRO A 218 -8.33 30.16 -1.28
N VAL A 219 -8.59 30.24 0.02
CA VAL A 219 -7.63 30.63 1.06
C VAL A 219 -7.75 29.72 2.28
N TYR A 220 -6.68 29.57 3.05
CA TYR A 220 -6.75 28.91 4.35
C TYR A 220 -7.51 29.79 5.35
N PRO A 221 -8.39 29.23 6.19
CA PRO A 221 -8.98 29.96 7.30
C PRO A 221 -7.92 30.31 8.34
N ILE A 222 -8.04 31.50 8.92
CA ILE A 222 -7.16 32.03 9.96
C ILE A 222 -7.91 32.04 11.29
N PRO A 223 -7.31 31.59 12.42
CA PRO A 223 -5.93 31.10 12.55
C PRO A 223 -5.74 29.60 12.25
N LYS A 224 -6.84 28.85 12.05
CA LYS A 224 -6.86 27.38 11.97
C LYS A 224 -8.07 26.88 11.18
N SER A 225 -8.11 25.57 10.91
CA SER A 225 -9.26 24.87 10.34
C SER A 225 -10.56 25.24 11.05
N ARG A 226 -11.60 25.51 10.27
CA ARG A 226 -12.97 25.73 10.78
C ARG A 226 -13.53 24.50 11.49
N LEU A 227 -12.97 23.31 11.28
CA LEU A 227 -13.43 22.03 11.85
C LEU A 227 -12.61 21.56 13.07
N SER A 228 -11.73 22.40 13.63
CA SER A 228 -10.94 22.04 14.82
C SER A 228 -11.77 21.67 16.04
N ASP A 229 -12.99 22.21 16.15
CA ASP A 229 -13.98 21.85 17.17
C ASP A 229 -14.49 20.40 17.05
N LEU A 230 -14.69 19.92 15.81
CA LEU A 230 -15.07 18.54 15.53
C LEU A 230 -13.89 17.57 15.59
N ALA A 231 -12.68 18.02 15.20
CA ALA A 231 -11.46 17.23 15.32
C ALA A 231 -10.98 17.07 16.78
N GLY A 232 -11.35 18.02 17.66
CA GLY A 232 -10.87 18.10 19.04
C GLY A 232 -9.43 18.62 19.20
N VAL A 233 -8.80 19.06 18.10
CA VAL A 233 -7.45 19.65 18.03
C VAL A 233 -7.40 20.76 16.99
N ASP A 234 -6.47 21.68 17.16
CA ASP A 234 -6.23 22.75 16.20
C ASP A 234 -5.32 22.23 15.06
N TYR A 235 -5.74 22.38 13.80
CA TYR A 235 -5.02 21.88 12.62
C TYR A 235 -5.26 22.82 11.41
N VAL A 236 -4.55 22.64 10.29
CA VAL A 236 -4.45 23.62 9.17
C VAL A 236 -4.02 25.00 9.70
N LEU A 237 -2.87 25.02 10.39
CA LEU A 237 -2.36 26.17 11.15
C LEU A 237 -1.58 27.17 10.28
N TYR A 238 -2.17 27.59 9.16
CA TYR A 238 -1.47 28.41 8.16
C TYR A 238 -0.98 29.75 8.73
N ASP A 239 -1.73 30.37 9.63
CA ASP A 239 -1.38 31.64 10.31
C ASP A 239 -0.04 31.56 11.07
N ALA A 240 0.15 30.46 11.81
CA ALA A 240 1.31 30.27 12.68
C ALA A 240 2.48 29.53 12.02
N LEU A 241 2.20 28.63 11.05
CA LEU A 241 3.19 27.72 10.47
C LEU A 241 3.44 27.94 8.97
N LEU A 242 2.57 28.68 8.27
CA LEU A 242 2.65 28.90 6.81
C LEU A 242 2.86 27.56 6.07
N GLY A 243 3.94 27.43 5.30
CA GLY A 243 4.29 26.20 4.58
C GLY A 243 4.74 25.01 5.44
N GLN A 244 4.95 25.19 6.75
CA GLN A 244 5.31 24.12 7.70
C GLN A 244 4.09 23.47 8.37
N MET A 245 2.87 23.71 7.87
CA MET A 245 1.67 23.12 8.46
C MET A 245 1.47 21.63 8.16
N VAL A 246 2.17 21.03 7.18
CA VAL A 246 2.15 19.59 6.88
C VAL A 246 3.52 18.98 7.14
N GLY A 247 3.60 18.12 8.16
CA GLY A 247 4.80 17.35 8.49
C GLY A 247 4.79 15.97 7.84
N LEU A 248 5.97 15.47 7.48
CA LEU A 248 6.19 14.13 6.94
C LEU A 248 6.94 13.27 7.98
N GLY A 249 6.26 12.33 8.62
CA GLY A 249 6.86 11.57 9.73
C GLY A 249 6.13 10.28 10.10
N PRO A 250 6.69 9.48 11.02
CA PRO A 250 6.10 8.20 11.41
C PRO A 250 4.74 8.38 12.06
N VAL A 251 3.87 7.37 11.84
CA VAL A 251 2.59 7.22 12.52
C VAL A 251 2.72 6.07 13.51
N THR A 252 2.48 6.38 14.78
CA THR A 252 2.63 5.49 15.95
C THR A 252 1.28 5.25 16.60
N ALA A 253 1.03 4.01 17.05
CA ALA A 253 -0.16 3.61 17.78
C ALA A 253 0.17 2.40 18.67
N MET A 254 -0.70 2.06 19.62
CA MET A 254 -0.58 0.78 20.32
C MET A 254 -0.76 -0.37 19.33
N ARG A 255 -0.02 -1.47 19.51
CA ARG A 255 -0.09 -2.63 18.62
C ARG A 255 -1.52 -3.16 18.50
N SER A 256 -2.24 -3.23 19.62
CA SER A 256 -3.65 -3.61 19.63
C SER A 256 -4.50 -2.73 18.69
N THR A 257 -4.32 -1.41 18.74
CA THR A 257 -4.96 -0.45 17.82
C THR A 257 -4.50 -0.62 16.37
N MET A 258 -3.22 -0.96 16.11
CA MET A 258 -2.75 -1.29 14.75
C MET A 258 -3.50 -2.51 14.18
N ARG A 259 -3.77 -3.54 15.00
CA ARG A 259 -4.53 -4.72 14.56
C ARG A 259 -5.99 -4.38 14.24
N GLU A 260 -6.64 -3.54 15.05
CA GLU A 260 -7.99 -3.01 14.76
C GLU A 260 -8.04 -2.14 13.49
N LEU A 261 -6.94 -1.47 13.14
CA LEU A 261 -6.76 -0.77 11.86
C LEU A 261 -6.37 -1.71 10.70
N LEU A 262 -6.56 -3.02 10.86
CA LEU A 262 -6.23 -4.07 9.89
C LEU A 262 -4.75 -4.14 9.47
N VAL A 263 -3.84 -3.50 10.21
CA VAL A 263 -2.39 -3.58 9.99
C VAL A 263 -1.89 -4.93 10.52
N PRO A 264 -1.42 -5.84 9.66
CA PRO A 264 -1.02 -7.17 10.10
C PRO A 264 0.32 -7.17 10.87
N PRO A 265 0.63 -8.23 11.62
CA PRO A 265 1.97 -8.50 12.14
C PRO A 265 3.06 -8.32 11.07
N GLY A 266 4.19 -7.70 11.45
CA GLY A 266 5.27 -7.38 10.52
C GLY A 266 5.06 -6.09 9.73
N LYS A 267 3.81 -5.72 9.39
CA LYS A 267 3.51 -4.40 8.80
C LYS A 267 3.47 -3.27 9.86
N SER A 268 3.44 -3.62 11.14
CA SER A 268 3.82 -2.77 12.27
C SER A 268 4.99 -3.39 13.05
N LEU A 269 5.91 -2.57 13.55
CA LEU A 269 7.00 -2.98 14.45
C LEU A 269 7.11 -2.01 15.65
N PRO A 270 7.66 -2.45 16.81
CA PRO A 270 7.91 -1.59 17.96
C PRO A 270 8.64 -0.30 17.60
N TYR A 271 8.19 0.82 18.17
CA TYR A 271 8.75 2.14 17.92
C TYR A 271 9.25 2.80 19.21
N ASN A 272 10.56 2.99 19.33
CA ASN A 272 11.20 3.57 20.51
C ASN A 272 11.44 5.08 20.35
N LEU A 273 10.53 5.87 20.92
CA LEU A 273 10.57 7.34 20.94
C LEU A 273 11.94 7.91 21.34
N ALA A 274 12.62 7.32 22.32
CA ALA A 274 13.90 7.83 22.83
C ALA A 274 15.08 7.53 21.89
N GLN A 275 15.08 6.36 21.24
CA GLN A 275 16.10 6.02 20.25
C GLN A 275 15.98 6.86 18.98
N SER A 276 14.75 7.17 18.54
CA SER A 276 14.51 8.00 17.34
C SER A 276 15.09 9.41 17.44
N SER A 277 15.07 10.03 18.63
CA SER A 277 15.73 11.33 18.84
C SER A 277 17.27 11.21 18.89
N ALA A 278 17.80 10.10 19.40
CA ALA A 278 19.24 9.88 19.53
C ALA A 278 19.94 9.53 18.20
N THR A 279 19.26 8.84 17.27
CA THR A 279 19.80 8.56 15.93
C THR A 279 19.91 9.81 15.07
N ALA A 280 18.96 10.75 15.14
CA ALA A 280 19.06 12.05 14.48
C ALA A 280 20.29 12.84 14.98
N ALA A 281 20.50 12.89 16.30
CA ALA A 281 21.67 13.56 16.89
C ALA A 281 23.01 12.91 16.47
N LYS A 282 23.10 11.57 16.42
CA LYS A 282 24.33 10.88 15.99
C LYS A 282 24.60 11.00 14.49
N ALA A 283 23.56 11.00 13.63
CA ALA A 283 23.73 11.18 12.19
C ALA A 283 24.34 12.55 11.83
N SER A 284 24.09 13.58 12.66
CA SER A 284 24.65 14.93 12.51
C SER A 284 26.12 15.07 12.95
N ALA A 285 26.73 14.04 13.55
CA ALA A 285 28.05 14.12 14.18
C ALA A 285 29.18 13.40 13.41
N VAL A 286 28.89 12.77 12.27
CA VAL A 286 29.87 11.99 11.51
C VAL A 286 30.49 12.84 10.38
N ALA A 287 31.76 13.19 10.56
CA ALA A 287 32.59 13.77 9.49
C ALA A 287 32.98 12.71 8.44
N PRO A 288 33.25 13.09 7.19
CA PRO A 288 33.63 12.15 6.13
C PRO A 288 35.10 11.68 6.31
N GLY A 289 35.32 10.63 7.12
CA GLY A 289 36.67 10.11 7.38
C GLY A 289 36.71 8.69 7.95
N THR A 290 37.05 7.73 7.09
CA THR A 290 37.68 6.42 7.37
C THR A 290 37.49 5.76 8.75
N GLY A 291 36.55 4.81 8.85
CA GLY A 291 36.47 3.86 9.96
C GLY A 291 35.04 3.37 10.19
N GLN A 292 34.77 2.08 9.92
CA GLN A 292 33.53 1.32 10.16
C GLN A 292 32.25 2.16 10.35
N ALA A 293 31.47 2.31 9.27
CA ALA A 293 30.11 2.82 9.38
C ALA A 293 29.29 1.97 10.37
N PRO A 294 28.52 2.59 11.29
CA PRO A 294 27.53 1.85 12.05
C PRO A 294 26.50 1.24 11.07
N THR A 295 26.00 0.06 11.42
CA THR A 295 25.06 -0.72 10.60
C THR A 295 23.80 0.07 10.25
N GLY A 296 23.76 0.64 9.04
CA GLY A 296 22.56 1.17 8.38
C GLY A 296 21.96 2.46 8.97
N SER A 297 21.59 3.39 8.10
CA SER A 297 20.64 4.45 8.45
C SER A 297 19.26 3.80 8.71
N ASN A 298 18.85 3.70 9.98
CA ASN A 298 17.67 2.94 10.44
C ASN A 298 16.32 3.54 9.99
N GLY A 299 16.01 3.37 8.70
CA GLY A 299 14.75 3.76 8.06
C GLY A 299 14.74 5.16 7.44
N LEU A 300 13.57 5.55 6.90
CA LEU A 300 13.39 6.76 6.09
C LEU A 300 13.86 8.06 6.79
N LEU A 301 13.57 8.24 8.09
CA LEU A 301 14.07 9.42 8.83
C LEU A 301 15.61 9.47 8.92
N GLY A 302 16.28 8.31 8.95
CA GLY A 302 17.73 8.23 8.89
C GLY A 302 18.28 8.64 7.52
N ALA A 303 17.63 8.19 6.45
CA ALA A 303 17.95 8.57 5.07
C ALA A 303 17.78 10.09 4.82
N ALA A 304 16.82 10.74 5.49
CA ALA A 304 16.60 12.18 5.44
C ALA A 304 17.71 13.03 6.08
N ARG A 305 18.57 12.44 6.94
CA ARG A 305 19.69 13.11 7.63
C ARG A 305 19.25 14.38 8.39
N LEU A 306 18.21 14.28 9.22
CA LEU A 306 17.73 15.38 10.06
C LEU A 306 18.71 15.68 11.21
N ALA A 307 18.98 16.96 11.46
CA ALA A 307 19.69 17.38 12.67
C ALA A 307 18.78 17.34 13.91
N ALA A 308 19.38 17.48 15.10
CA ALA A 308 18.62 17.47 16.35
C ALA A 308 17.62 18.66 16.41
N GLY A 309 16.33 18.35 16.54
CA GLY A 309 15.26 19.34 16.55
C GLY A 309 14.77 19.78 15.15
N GLU A 310 15.23 19.14 14.07
CA GLU A 310 14.64 19.26 12.74
C GLU A 310 13.54 18.22 12.48
N ALA A 311 12.67 18.54 11.54
CA ALA A 311 11.66 17.64 10.99
C ALA A 311 11.50 17.88 9.47
N LEU A 312 10.90 16.91 8.76
CA LEU A 312 10.51 17.07 7.35
C LEU A 312 9.11 17.67 7.22
N TYR A 313 8.95 18.57 6.25
CA TYR A 313 7.69 19.20 5.90
C TYR A 313 7.43 19.08 4.40
N LEU A 314 6.15 19.15 4.01
CA LEU A 314 5.75 19.22 2.60
C LEU A 314 5.24 20.61 2.24
N PRO A 315 5.53 21.12 1.03
CA PRO A 315 5.09 22.45 0.61
C PRO A 315 3.59 22.46 0.32
N THR A 316 2.86 23.35 0.99
CA THR A 316 1.41 23.47 0.89
C THR A 316 0.98 24.73 0.14
N SER A 317 -0.10 24.67 -0.64
CA SER A 317 -0.67 25.84 -1.34
C SER A 317 -2.19 25.68 -1.53
N PRO A 318 -2.97 26.72 -1.86
CA PRO A 318 -4.38 26.54 -2.16
C PRO A 318 -4.69 25.55 -3.31
N GLY A 319 -3.71 25.26 -4.19
CA GLY A 319 -3.81 24.23 -5.24
C GLY A 319 -3.30 22.84 -4.81
N ASP A 320 -2.81 22.69 -3.58
CA ASP A 320 -2.41 21.46 -2.90
C ASP A 320 -2.46 21.68 -1.39
N PRO A 321 -3.68 21.79 -0.80
CA PRO A 321 -3.83 22.23 0.59
C PRO A 321 -3.24 21.25 1.59
N GLY A 322 -3.25 19.97 1.25
CA GLY A 322 -2.59 18.89 1.98
C GLY A 322 -1.10 18.70 1.68
N GLY A 323 -0.50 19.46 0.75
CA GLY A 323 0.92 19.37 0.36
C GLY A 323 1.37 18.02 -0.23
N VAL A 324 0.43 17.14 -0.59
CA VAL A 324 0.73 15.73 -0.88
C VAL A 324 1.41 15.52 -2.23
N LYS A 325 1.31 16.48 -3.16
CA LYS A 325 2.04 16.41 -4.45
C LYS A 325 3.55 16.58 -4.29
N GLY A 326 4.02 16.82 -3.06
CA GLY A 326 5.43 16.85 -2.70
C GLY A 326 6.05 15.51 -2.29
N PHE A 327 5.29 14.43 -2.13
CA PHE A 327 5.79 13.15 -1.60
C PHE A 327 5.12 11.96 -2.30
N ASP A 328 5.91 10.96 -2.74
CA ASP A 328 5.38 9.80 -3.45
C ASP A 328 5.61 8.47 -2.71
N PRO A 329 4.58 7.87 -2.09
CA PRO A 329 4.69 6.56 -1.45
C PRO A 329 4.77 5.41 -2.46
N GLN A 330 4.53 5.61 -3.77
CA GLN A 330 4.72 4.53 -4.75
C GLN A 330 6.18 4.05 -4.81
N GLN A 331 7.14 4.92 -4.47
CA GLN A 331 8.56 4.54 -4.39
C GLN A 331 8.82 3.42 -3.37
N PHE A 332 7.88 3.18 -2.44
CA PHE A 332 7.95 2.04 -1.52
C PHE A 332 7.80 0.68 -2.21
N GLN A 333 7.27 0.64 -3.45
CA GLN A 333 7.14 -0.58 -4.26
C GLN A 333 8.25 -0.73 -5.31
N SER A 334 9.04 0.31 -5.57
CA SER A 334 10.01 0.36 -6.67
C SER A 334 11.43 -0.09 -6.28
N LEU A 335 11.61 -0.60 -5.06
CA LEU A 335 12.85 -1.26 -4.67
C LEU A 335 12.84 -2.70 -5.22
N PRO A 336 13.89 -3.14 -5.93
CA PRO A 336 13.95 -4.50 -6.46
C PRO A 336 13.87 -5.52 -5.31
N SER A 337 13.14 -6.60 -5.56
CA SER A 337 13.02 -7.71 -4.61
C SER A 337 14.36 -8.45 -4.45
N TYR A 338 14.44 -9.36 -3.49
CA TYR A 338 15.67 -10.14 -3.28
C TYR A 338 15.87 -11.11 -4.45
N SER A 339 17.05 -11.10 -5.10
CA SER A 339 17.31 -11.79 -6.36
C SER A 339 18.24 -13.01 -6.25
N LEU A 340 18.32 -13.83 -7.30
CA LEU A 340 19.38 -14.85 -7.43
C LEU A 340 20.78 -14.21 -7.36
N GLN A 341 20.94 -13.01 -7.91
CA GLN A 341 22.19 -12.25 -7.88
C GLN A 341 22.55 -11.81 -6.45
N ASP A 342 21.57 -11.53 -5.58
CA ASP A 342 21.80 -11.28 -4.15
C ASP A 342 22.22 -12.54 -3.40
N ARG A 343 21.59 -13.69 -3.70
CA ARG A 343 22.01 -14.99 -3.15
C ARG A 343 23.45 -15.33 -3.53
N GLN A 344 23.85 -15.10 -4.78
CA GLN A 344 25.23 -15.28 -5.24
C GLN A 344 26.21 -14.36 -4.51
N ARG A 345 25.83 -13.09 -4.26
CA ARG A 345 26.63 -12.16 -3.44
C ARG A 345 26.76 -12.62 -1.99
N SER A 346 25.65 -13.03 -1.36
CA SER A 346 25.65 -13.54 0.02
C SER A 346 26.55 -14.76 0.17
N ALA A 347 26.44 -15.73 -0.74
CA ALA A 347 27.29 -16.93 -0.77
C ALA A 347 28.78 -16.60 -0.94
N ALA A 348 29.13 -15.48 -1.58
CA ALA A 348 30.50 -14.95 -1.66
C ALA A 348 30.94 -14.15 -0.41
N GLY A 349 30.15 -14.14 0.66
CA GLY A 349 30.39 -13.37 1.89
C GLY A 349 30.07 -11.87 1.78
N GLN A 350 29.35 -11.45 0.72
CA GLN A 350 29.08 -10.05 0.39
C GLN A 350 27.63 -9.63 0.68
N VAL A 351 27.11 -9.98 1.86
CA VAL A 351 25.79 -9.53 2.31
C VAL A 351 25.78 -8.00 2.39
N ARG A 352 24.91 -7.35 1.61
CA ARG A 352 24.78 -5.89 1.60
C ARG A 352 24.10 -5.40 2.88
N ALA A 353 24.68 -4.40 3.53
CA ALA A 353 23.96 -3.62 4.54
C ALA A 353 22.72 -2.97 3.89
N ARG A 354 21.56 -3.09 4.54
CA ARG A 354 20.32 -2.48 4.07
C ARG A 354 20.42 -0.97 4.18
N SER A 355 20.49 -0.29 3.04
CA SER A 355 20.50 1.17 2.94
C SER A 355 19.22 1.64 2.27
N VAL A 356 18.48 2.52 2.95
CA VAL A 356 17.25 3.10 2.41
C VAL A 356 17.60 4.29 1.51
N THR A 357 17.34 4.14 0.21
CA THR A 357 17.41 5.24 -0.76
C THR A 357 16.00 5.50 -1.26
N VAL A 358 15.52 6.72 -1.04
CA VAL A 358 14.19 7.19 -1.46
C VAL A 358 14.33 8.64 -1.89
N ASP A 359 13.52 9.08 -2.85
CA ASP A 359 13.35 10.49 -3.15
C ASP A 359 12.21 11.06 -2.28
N PHE A 360 12.55 12.00 -1.39
CA PHE A 360 11.55 12.70 -0.57
C PHE A 360 10.78 13.77 -1.37
N GLY A 361 11.01 13.87 -2.69
CA GLY A 361 10.33 14.74 -3.62
C GLY A 361 10.60 16.21 -3.29
N LYS A 362 9.53 16.93 -2.96
CA LYS A 362 9.59 18.36 -2.59
C LYS A 362 9.65 18.58 -1.08
N ALA A 363 9.85 17.53 -0.28
CA ALA A 363 9.97 17.69 1.17
C ALA A 363 11.19 18.56 1.52
N PHE A 364 11.02 19.42 2.52
CA PHE A 364 12.06 20.31 3.00
C PHE A 364 12.24 20.18 4.51
N LYS A 365 13.44 20.52 5.00
CA LYS A 365 13.76 20.50 6.43
C LYS A 365 13.29 21.79 7.08
N GLY A 366 12.77 21.67 8.29
CA GLY A 366 12.43 22.82 9.13
C GLY A 366 12.57 22.47 10.61
N ARG A 367 12.49 23.48 11.48
CA ARG A 367 12.44 23.27 12.93
C ARG A 367 11.21 22.45 13.30
N GLN A 368 11.36 21.46 14.17
CA GLN A 368 10.24 20.67 14.71
C GLN A 368 9.24 21.58 15.48
N PRO A 369 7.91 21.34 15.42
CA PRO A 369 6.95 22.22 16.06
C PRO A 369 7.07 22.18 17.59
N ALA A 370 7.16 23.35 18.22
CA ALA A 370 7.31 23.44 19.67
C ALA A 370 6.06 22.96 20.43
N ALA A 371 4.87 23.28 19.90
CA ALA A 371 3.58 23.14 20.57
C ALA A 371 2.69 22.01 20.01
N ALA A 372 3.26 21.02 19.31
CA ALA A 372 2.51 19.89 18.76
C ALA A 372 1.72 19.15 19.86
N THR A 373 0.49 18.73 19.57
CA THR A 373 -0.40 17.98 20.50
C THR A 373 0.33 16.78 21.07
N ARG A 374 0.41 16.66 22.40
CA ARG A 374 1.10 15.55 23.08
C ARG A 374 0.11 14.68 23.83
N VAL A 375 0.19 13.37 23.58
CA VAL A 375 -0.49 12.32 24.34
C VAL A 375 0.59 11.33 24.77
N GLN A 376 0.60 10.95 26.05
CA GLN A 376 1.52 9.93 26.55
C GLN A 376 1.09 8.54 26.05
N PRO A 377 2.01 7.58 25.76
CA PRO A 377 1.63 6.24 25.29
C PRO A 377 0.68 5.46 26.22
N ALA A 378 0.60 5.84 27.50
CA ALA A 378 -0.38 5.29 28.44
C ALA A 378 -1.83 5.78 28.19
N GLY A 379 -2.01 6.93 27.54
CA GLY A 379 -3.32 7.50 27.18
C GLY A 379 -3.81 7.14 25.77
N LEU A 380 -3.01 6.39 25.00
CA LEU A 380 -3.46 5.83 23.73
C LEU A 380 -4.51 4.73 23.94
N ALA A 381 -5.45 4.62 23.01
CA ALA A 381 -6.39 3.51 22.96
C ALA A 381 -5.67 2.17 22.93
N ARG A 382 -6.27 1.18 23.59
CA ARG A 382 -5.83 -0.21 23.65
C ARG A 382 -7.01 -1.13 23.46
N HIS A 383 -6.79 -2.23 22.76
CA HIS A 383 -7.79 -3.26 22.54
C HIS A 383 -7.26 -4.60 23.08
N PRO A 384 -8.12 -5.51 23.58
CA PRO A 384 -7.66 -6.83 24.02
C PRO A 384 -7.07 -7.60 22.83
N LEU A 385 -5.76 -7.87 22.87
CA LEU A 385 -5.15 -8.82 21.94
C LEU A 385 -5.67 -10.22 22.27
N THR A 386 -6.39 -10.83 21.33
CA THR A 386 -6.85 -12.22 21.44
C THR A 386 -5.67 -13.17 21.29
N VAL A 387 -4.97 -13.43 22.40
CA VAL A 387 -4.00 -14.52 22.52
C VAL A 387 -4.71 -15.82 22.17
N ALA A 388 -4.13 -16.62 21.27
CA ALA A 388 -4.69 -17.90 20.87
C ALA A 388 -4.96 -18.77 22.10
N SER A 389 -6.15 -19.38 22.20
CA SER A 389 -6.56 -20.15 23.37
C SER A 389 -5.62 -21.34 23.61
N ALA A 390 -5.40 -21.65 24.89
CA ALA A 390 -4.45 -22.67 25.36
C ALA A 390 -4.75 -24.12 24.90
N GLU A 391 -5.82 -24.34 24.12
CA GLU A 391 -6.22 -25.64 23.57
C GLU A 391 -5.21 -26.20 22.54
N ALA A 392 -4.34 -25.35 21.98
CA ALA A 392 -3.24 -25.80 21.10
C ALA A 392 -2.04 -26.42 21.84
N SER A 393 -1.99 -26.34 23.19
CA SER A 393 -0.80 -26.65 23.98
C SER A 393 -0.44 -28.14 24.12
N GLN A 394 -1.32 -29.08 23.75
CA GLN A 394 -1.08 -30.53 23.94
C GLN A 394 -0.48 -31.26 22.73
N ALA A 395 -0.29 -30.60 21.58
CA ALA A 395 0.18 -31.26 20.35
C ALA A 395 1.68 -31.09 20.04
N SER A 396 2.42 -30.27 20.79
CA SER A 396 3.80 -29.84 20.46
C SER A 396 4.84 -30.09 21.57
N ALA A 397 4.58 -31.04 22.47
CA ALA A 397 5.41 -31.30 23.66
C ALA A 397 6.76 -32.02 23.41
N SER A 398 7.29 -32.06 22.17
CA SER A 398 8.51 -32.83 21.84
C SER A 398 9.70 -32.02 21.30
N LEU A 399 9.66 -30.67 21.37
CA LEU A 399 10.80 -29.80 21.06
C LEU A 399 10.94 -28.74 22.15
N ALA A 400 11.42 -29.16 23.32
CA ALA A 400 11.58 -28.31 24.49
C ALA A 400 12.82 -27.39 24.37
N GLY A 401 12.56 -26.11 24.16
CA GLY A 401 13.44 -24.99 24.51
C GLY A 401 12.54 -23.88 25.07
N GLU A 402 12.89 -23.32 26.22
CA GLU A 402 11.96 -22.50 27.02
C GLU A 402 11.52 -21.21 26.32
N SER A 403 10.29 -21.18 25.80
CA SER A 403 9.52 -19.94 25.66
C SER A 403 8.08 -20.16 26.11
N LEU A 404 7.79 -19.73 27.34
CA LEU A 404 6.43 -19.58 27.81
C LEU A 404 5.68 -18.66 26.83
N GLN A 405 4.43 -19.02 26.48
CA GLN A 405 3.51 -18.13 25.78
C GLN A 405 3.14 -16.96 26.71
N ALA A 406 4.04 -15.97 26.79
CA ALA A 406 3.72 -14.68 27.37
C ALA A 406 2.62 -14.04 26.53
N ALA A 407 1.57 -13.51 27.18
CA ALA A 407 0.58 -12.70 26.49
C ALA A 407 1.30 -11.57 25.73
N GLU A 408 0.92 -11.34 24.48
CA GLU A 408 1.60 -10.35 23.64
C GLU A 408 1.53 -8.98 24.32
N VAL A 409 2.70 -8.44 24.69
CA VAL A 409 2.78 -7.14 25.34
C VAL A 409 2.36 -6.08 24.33
N ASP A 410 1.29 -5.35 24.65
CA ASP A 410 0.82 -4.24 23.82
C ASP A 410 1.83 -3.10 23.85
N THR A 411 2.67 -3.03 22.81
CA THR A 411 3.73 -2.04 22.63
C THR A 411 3.27 -0.87 21.77
N LEU A 412 3.96 0.27 21.90
CA LEU A 412 3.88 1.32 20.89
C LEU A 412 4.58 0.81 19.62
N ASP A 413 3.83 0.67 18.54
CA ASP A 413 4.31 0.26 17.22
C ASP A 413 4.21 1.45 16.23
N ALA A 414 4.95 1.38 15.13
CA ALA A 414 4.78 2.23 13.96
C ALA A 414 4.65 1.40 12.68
N TYR A 415 3.99 1.96 11.67
CA TYR A 415 3.95 1.38 10.32
C TYR A 415 5.36 1.09 9.81
N ASN A 416 5.55 -0.07 9.18
CA ASN A 416 6.82 -0.54 8.64
C ASN A 416 6.68 -0.90 7.16
N GLY A 417 7.78 -0.89 6.41
CA GLY A 417 7.84 -1.22 5.00
C GLY A 417 8.95 -2.22 4.71
N TYR A 418 8.65 -3.15 3.81
CA TYR A 418 9.64 -4.04 3.20
C TYR A 418 10.84 -3.23 2.72
N LEU A 419 12.06 -3.64 3.06
CA LEU A 419 13.34 -2.93 2.85
C LEU A 419 13.49 -1.52 3.48
N LEU A 420 12.41 -0.80 3.80
CA LEU A 420 12.39 0.62 4.15
C LEU A 420 12.45 0.91 5.65
N GLY A 421 12.08 -0.05 6.50
CA GLY A 421 11.91 0.18 7.94
C GLY A 421 10.67 1.01 8.24
N HIS A 422 10.72 1.88 9.26
CA HIS A 422 9.55 2.67 9.64
C HIS A 422 9.13 3.66 8.56
N LEU A 423 7.86 3.58 8.16
CA LEU A 423 7.26 4.44 7.15
C LEU A 423 6.97 5.84 7.71
N ILE A 424 6.88 6.81 6.81
CA ILE A 424 6.53 8.20 7.12
C ILE A 424 5.35 8.62 6.24
N TYR A 425 4.45 9.43 6.80
CA TYR A 425 3.21 9.85 6.16
C TYR A 425 3.00 11.37 6.30
N PRO A 426 2.34 12.01 5.32
CA PRO A 426 1.88 13.40 5.46
C PRO A 426 0.83 13.49 6.56
N THR A 427 1.00 14.45 7.46
CA THR A 427 0.10 14.74 8.58
C THR A 427 0.09 16.26 8.80
N TYR A 428 -1.07 16.90 9.00
CA TYR A 428 -1.07 18.28 9.47
C TYR A 428 -0.46 18.36 10.87
N VAL A 429 0.32 19.41 11.14
CA VAL A 429 0.72 19.72 12.51
C VAL A 429 -0.54 20.06 13.30
N THR A 430 -0.74 19.35 14.41
CA THR A 430 -1.85 19.58 15.32
C THR A 430 -1.36 20.21 16.62
N THR A 431 -2.15 21.10 17.22
CA THR A 431 -1.84 21.71 18.52
C THR A 431 -3.07 21.67 19.46
N GLY A 432 -2.83 21.96 20.74
CA GLY A 432 -3.83 21.90 21.81
C GLY A 432 -3.74 20.64 22.66
N THR A 433 -4.72 20.46 23.55
CA THR A 433 -4.87 19.25 24.38
C THR A 433 -6.03 18.43 23.84
N TYR A 434 -5.79 17.16 23.54
CA TYR A 434 -6.85 16.27 23.06
C TYR A 434 -7.59 15.59 24.21
N ALA A 435 -8.89 15.85 24.32
CA ALA A 435 -9.77 15.28 25.35
C ALA A 435 -10.57 14.04 24.88
N GLY A 436 -10.49 13.71 23.58
CA GLY A 436 -11.10 12.50 23.01
C GLY A 436 -10.31 11.22 23.31
N THR A 437 -10.62 10.13 22.60
CA THR A 437 -9.87 8.87 22.66
C THR A 437 -8.82 8.82 21.54
N PRO A 438 -7.52 9.01 21.82
CA PRO A 438 -6.49 9.05 20.77
C PRO A 438 -6.12 7.63 20.32
N LEU A 439 -6.11 7.43 19.01
CA LEU A 439 -5.79 6.14 18.37
C LEU A 439 -4.35 6.11 17.87
N ALA A 440 -3.90 7.19 17.22
CA ALA A 440 -2.57 7.29 16.63
C ALA A 440 -1.98 8.70 16.73
N LEU A 441 -0.64 8.78 16.82
CA LEU A 441 0.14 10.01 16.91
C LEU A 441 1.29 10.00 15.91
N SER A 442 1.74 11.19 15.52
CA SER A 442 3.09 11.40 14.99
C SER A 442 3.96 11.97 16.12
N PRO A 443 5.10 11.36 16.45
CA PRO A 443 6.01 11.86 17.50
C PRO A 443 6.45 13.32 17.29
N SER A 444 6.45 13.79 16.05
CA SER A 444 6.84 15.15 15.68
C SER A 444 5.68 16.13 15.49
N PHE A 445 4.50 15.66 15.06
CA PHE A 445 3.43 16.52 14.53
C PHE A 445 2.08 16.41 15.28
N GLY A 446 1.97 15.50 16.25
CA GLY A 446 0.87 15.42 17.20
C GLY A 446 -0.19 14.37 16.86
N LEU A 447 -1.47 14.69 17.01
CA LEU A 447 -2.58 13.77 16.78
C LEU A 447 -2.68 13.37 15.29
N VAL A 448 -2.69 12.06 15.04
CA VAL A 448 -2.90 11.50 13.69
C VAL A 448 -4.29 10.89 13.57
N ALA A 449 -4.78 10.20 14.60
CA ALA A 449 -6.16 9.75 14.62
C ALA A 449 -6.74 9.72 16.05
N GLY A 450 -8.03 10.02 16.17
CA GLY A 450 -8.73 10.04 17.45
C GLY A 450 -10.25 10.09 17.32
N ILE A 451 -10.95 9.63 18.35
CA ILE A 451 -12.41 9.72 18.47
C ILE A 451 -12.79 10.88 19.39
N GLN A 452 -13.36 11.95 18.82
CA GLN A 452 -13.94 13.06 19.56
C GLN A 452 -15.44 12.82 19.76
N THR A 453 -15.99 13.18 20.92
CA THR A 453 -17.44 13.20 21.18
C THR A 453 -17.94 14.64 21.12
N THR A 454 -19.01 14.90 20.38
CA THR A 454 -19.57 16.25 20.21
C THR A 454 -21.09 16.18 20.28
N GLY A 455 -21.68 16.82 21.31
CA GLY A 455 -23.08 16.60 21.67
C GLY A 455 -23.30 15.12 22.01
N THR A 456 -24.20 14.47 21.26
CA THR A 456 -24.43 13.01 21.34
C THR A 456 -23.72 12.23 20.22
N GLY A 457 -23.09 12.93 19.27
CA GLY A 457 -22.36 12.36 18.15
C GLY A 457 -20.91 12.01 18.44
N LYS A 458 -20.27 11.40 17.45
CA LYS A 458 -18.84 11.07 17.46
C LYS A 458 -18.19 11.38 16.12
N VAL A 459 -16.97 11.90 16.18
CA VAL A 459 -16.11 12.15 15.02
C VAL A 459 -14.86 11.30 15.15
N LEU A 460 -14.61 10.43 14.17
CA LEU A 460 -13.29 9.85 13.95
C LEU A 460 -12.50 10.81 13.08
N PHE A 461 -11.57 11.53 13.68
CA PHE A 461 -10.62 12.37 12.95
C PHE A 461 -9.45 11.50 12.48
N VAL A 462 -9.09 11.63 11.19
CA VAL A 462 -7.96 10.93 10.57
C VAL A 462 -7.13 11.93 9.77
N ASN A 463 -6.03 12.36 10.35
CA ASN A 463 -5.07 13.31 9.81
C ASN A 463 -4.03 12.62 8.91
N MET A 464 -4.51 11.84 7.93
CA MET A 464 -3.71 11.19 6.88
C MET A 464 -4.46 11.29 5.54
N PRO A 465 -3.78 11.53 4.41
CA PRO A 465 -4.42 11.71 3.10
C PRO A 465 -4.83 10.36 2.47
N LEU A 466 -5.89 9.76 2.99
CA LEU A 466 -6.32 8.39 2.64
C LEU A 466 -6.56 8.22 1.12
N THR A 467 -7.19 9.21 0.48
CA THR A 467 -7.47 9.22 -0.96
C THR A 467 -6.18 9.24 -1.76
N TYR A 468 -5.22 10.08 -1.36
CA TYR A 468 -3.91 10.15 -2.02
C TYR A 468 -3.14 8.83 -1.88
N LEU A 469 -3.11 8.25 -0.68
CA LEU A 469 -2.38 7.01 -0.40
C LEU A 469 -2.93 5.84 -1.23
N LYS A 470 -4.26 5.62 -1.28
CA LYS A 470 -4.88 4.61 -2.15
C LYS A 470 -4.51 4.84 -3.62
N GLY A 471 -4.54 6.09 -4.09
CA GLY A 471 -4.13 6.50 -5.45
C GLY A 471 -2.64 6.37 -5.78
N ARG A 472 -1.77 6.31 -4.76
CA ARG A 472 -0.32 6.13 -4.85
C ARG A 472 0.12 4.79 -4.22
N THR A 473 -0.64 3.74 -4.49
CA THR A 473 -0.33 2.35 -4.11
C THR A 473 -0.08 2.05 -2.62
N ASP A 474 -0.62 2.84 -1.67
CA ASP A 474 -0.72 2.46 -0.25
C ASP A 474 -2.18 2.53 0.24
N ALA A 475 -2.91 1.42 0.08
CA ALA A 475 -4.35 1.36 0.34
C ALA A 475 -4.68 1.01 1.80
N LEU A 476 -3.70 0.53 2.58
CA LEU A 476 -3.94 -0.07 3.89
C LEU A 476 -4.58 0.92 4.89
N PRO A 477 -4.14 2.18 5.01
CA PRO A 477 -4.76 3.13 5.94
C PRO A 477 -6.23 3.42 5.61
N MET A 478 -6.59 3.58 4.33
CA MET A 478 -7.97 3.82 3.92
C MET A 478 -8.90 2.67 4.34
N HIS A 479 -8.47 1.43 4.11
CA HIS A 479 -9.23 0.24 4.49
C HIS A 479 -9.34 0.09 6.00
N GLY A 480 -8.23 0.30 6.72
CA GLY A 480 -8.16 0.23 8.18
C GLY A 480 -9.10 1.23 8.86
N PHE A 481 -9.03 2.51 8.49
CA PHE A 481 -9.87 3.54 9.11
C PHE A 481 -11.35 3.42 8.71
N LEU A 482 -11.67 3.07 7.47
CA LEU A 482 -13.06 2.83 7.05
C LEU A 482 -13.67 1.63 7.79
N ARG A 483 -12.89 0.55 7.94
CA ARG A 483 -13.27 -0.62 8.73
C ARG A 483 -13.50 -0.25 10.19
N TYR A 484 -12.53 0.43 10.81
CA TYR A 484 -12.59 0.83 12.21
C TYR A 484 -13.80 1.74 12.49
N PHE A 485 -14.11 2.67 11.59
CA PHE A 485 -15.31 3.52 11.67
C PHE A 485 -16.59 2.67 11.70
N MET A 486 -16.69 1.69 10.79
CA MET A 486 -17.85 0.82 10.69
C MET A 486 -18.02 -0.13 11.88
N GLU A 487 -16.93 -0.66 12.42
CA GLU A 487 -16.95 -1.56 13.59
C GLU A 487 -17.20 -0.80 14.89
N HIS A 488 -16.42 0.26 15.18
CA HIS A 488 -16.33 0.84 16.52
C HIS A 488 -17.21 2.08 16.73
N LEU A 489 -17.57 2.82 15.68
CA LEU A 489 -18.40 4.03 15.78
C LEU A 489 -19.83 3.82 15.28
N VAL A 490 -20.01 3.06 14.20
CA VAL A 490 -21.32 2.77 13.58
C VAL A 490 -21.90 1.43 14.06
N GLN A 491 -21.04 0.48 14.47
CA GLN A 491 -21.38 -0.91 14.77
C GLN A 491 -22.24 -1.56 13.68
N GLY A 492 -21.92 -1.25 12.42
CA GLY A 492 -22.74 -1.58 11.25
C GLY A 492 -22.61 -3.03 10.79
N ALA A 493 -23.67 -3.54 10.16
CA ALA A 493 -23.58 -4.77 9.40
C ALA A 493 -22.74 -4.55 8.13
N HIS A 494 -21.98 -5.56 7.72
CA HIS A 494 -21.11 -5.51 6.55
C HIS A 494 -21.05 -6.88 5.85
N LEU A 495 -20.63 -6.89 4.59
CA LEU A 495 -20.44 -8.12 3.80
C LEU A 495 -19.00 -8.63 3.94
N SER A 496 -18.79 -9.83 4.49
CA SER A 496 -17.46 -10.42 4.66
C SER A 496 -16.65 -10.37 3.36
N ALA A 497 -15.37 -10.01 3.45
CA ALA A 497 -14.42 -10.04 2.33
C ALA A 497 -13.96 -11.47 1.96
N MET A 498 -14.45 -12.52 2.65
CA MET A 498 -13.98 -13.89 2.51
C MET A 498 -15.07 -14.88 2.08
N PRO A 499 -14.76 -15.89 1.23
CA PRO A 499 -15.72 -16.93 0.84
C PRO A 499 -16.27 -17.68 2.06
N ASN A 500 -17.59 -17.71 2.20
CA ASN A 500 -18.32 -18.30 3.34
C ASN A 500 -17.97 -17.66 4.70
N GLY A 501 -17.34 -16.48 4.71
CA GLY A 501 -16.83 -15.88 5.94
C GLY A 501 -15.72 -16.70 6.60
N VAL A 502 -14.95 -17.48 5.82
CA VAL A 502 -13.80 -18.26 6.32
C VAL A 502 -12.51 -17.51 6.01
N ALA A 503 -11.79 -17.12 7.06
CA ALA A 503 -10.51 -16.42 6.94
C ALA A 503 -9.44 -17.28 6.26
N GLY A 504 -8.30 -16.68 5.88
CA GLY A 504 -7.24 -17.46 5.25
C GLY A 504 -5.91 -16.78 5.08
N MET A 505 -5.05 -17.43 4.30
CA MET A 505 -3.85 -16.85 3.73
C MET A 505 -3.66 -17.35 2.30
N THR A 506 -2.90 -16.58 1.53
CA THR A 506 -2.31 -17.03 0.27
C THR A 506 -0.82 -17.27 0.51
N LEU A 507 -0.30 -18.42 0.08
CA LEU A 507 1.13 -18.65 -0.08
C LEU A 507 1.42 -18.70 -1.58
N ASP A 508 2.28 -17.80 -2.01
CA ASP A 508 2.65 -17.56 -3.39
C ASP A 508 4.06 -18.10 -3.66
N TRP A 509 4.25 -18.92 -4.69
CA TRP A 509 5.54 -19.56 -4.97
C TRP A 509 6.14 -19.02 -6.26
N HIS A 510 7.32 -18.40 -6.16
CA HIS A 510 8.03 -17.86 -7.32
C HIS A 510 9.09 -18.87 -7.77
N LEU A 511 8.98 -19.32 -9.02
CA LEU A 511 9.82 -20.33 -9.65
C LEU A 511 10.73 -19.64 -10.68
N ASP A 512 11.66 -18.82 -10.19
CA ASP A 512 12.44 -17.84 -10.95
C ASP A 512 13.43 -18.46 -11.95
N SER A 513 14.06 -19.58 -11.57
CA SER A 513 15.25 -20.12 -12.25
C SER A 513 15.44 -21.62 -12.01
N MET A 514 16.35 -22.24 -12.77
CA MET A 514 16.66 -23.67 -12.70
C MET A 514 17.05 -24.14 -11.27
N ALA A 515 17.60 -23.22 -10.45
CA ALA A 515 17.94 -23.46 -9.05
C ALA A 515 16.74 -23.93 -8.21
N ALA A 516 15.50 -23.63 -8.62
CA ALA A 516 14.29 -24.02 -7.91
C ALA A 516 13.82 -25.47 -8.17
N GLN A 517 14.37 -26.20 -9.16
CA GLN A 517 13.84 -27.54 -9.52
C GLN A 517 14.04 -28.59 -8.42
N GLN A 518 15.27 -28.82 -7.96
CA GLN A 518 15.52 -29.83 -6.92
C GLN A 518 14.86 -29.46 -5.60
N PRO A 519 14.92 -28.19 -5.12
CA PRO A 519 14.12 -27.74 -3.98
C PRO A 519 12.61 -27.98 -4.15
N SER A 520 12.03 -27.73 -5.33
CA SER A 520 10.61 -27.99 -5.58
C SER A 520 10.26 -29.48 -5.51
N LEU A 521 11.12 -30.36 -6.04
CA LEU A 521 10.95 -31.81 -5.95
C LEU A 521 11.07 -32.30 -4.50
N HIS A 522 11.98 -31.73 -3.71
CA HIS A 522 12.10 -32.02 -2.28
C HIS A 522 10.89 -31.54 -1.48
N LEU A 523 10.39 -30.32 -1.73
CA LEU A 523 9.17 -29.79 -1.12
C LEU A 523 7.93 -30.63 -1.48
N GLU A 524 7.83 -31.11 -2.73
CA GLU A 524 6.79 -32.04 -3.17
C GLU A 524 6.86 -33.38 -2.41
N ALA A 525 8.05 -33.99 -2.35
CA ALA A 525 8.28 -35.27 -1.68
C ALA A 525 8.07 -35.16 -0.15
N ALA A 526 8.45 -34.03 0.43
CA ALA A 526 8.29 -33.73 1.85
C ALA A 526 6.83 -33.39 2.24
N GLY A 527 5.91 -33.33 1.28
CA GLY A 527 4.48 -33.14 1.52
C GLY A 527 3.99 -31.68 1.52
N VAL A 528 4.86 -30.69 1.31
CA VAL A 528 4.50 -29.27 1.37
C VAL A 528 3.42 -28.95 0.33
N PHE A 529 3.58 -29.43 -0.90
CA PHE A 529 2.62 -29.24 -1.99
C PHE A 529 1.47 -30.26 -2.02
N ASN A 530 1.32 -31.11 -0.99
CA ASN A 530 0.32 -32.17 -0.98
C ASN A 530 -0.87 -31.90 -0.03
N THR A 531 -0.76 -30.89 0.84
CA THR A 531 -1.77 -30.58 1.88
C THR A 531 -2.80 -29.55 1.43
N HIS A 532 -2.40 -28.56 0.64
CA HIS A 532 -3.20 -27.37 0.34
C HIS A 532 -2.96 -26.87 -1.09
N LYS A 533 -3.81 -25.95 -1.55
CA LYS A 533 -3.69 -25.29 -2.86
C LYS A 533 -2.99 -23.93 -2.68
N PHE A 534 -2.09 -23.62 -3.60
CA PHE A 534 -1.22 -22.44 -3.58
C PHE A 534 -1.21 -21.77 -4.95
N SER A 535 -0.78 -20.52 -5.03
CA SER A 535 -0.35 -19.91 -6.31
C SER A 535 1.10 -20.28 -6.58
N MET A 536 1.42 -20.56 -7.85
CA MET A 536 2.75 -21.00 -8.28
C MET A 536 3.05 -20.43 -9.67
N GLU A 537 4.02 -19.53 -9.77
CA GLU A 537 4.29 -18.77 -10.98
C GLU A 537 5.73 -19.03 -11.43
N MET A 538 5.94 -19.36 -12.72
CA MET A 538 7.25 -19.76 -13.26
C MET A 538 7.79 -18.82 -14.34
N THR A 539 9.10 -18.55 -14.31
CA THR A 539 9.86 -18.01 -15.46
C THR A 539 10.46 -19.18 -16.24
N ALA A 540 9.96 -19.40 -17.45
CA ALA A 540 10.11 -20.62 -18.22
C ALA A 540 11.32 -20.65 -19.16
N GLY A 541 11.99 -19.52 -19.42
CA GLY A 541 13.07 -19.42 -20.40
C GLY A 541 14.37 -20.11 -19.96
N PRO A 542 15.37 -20.19 -20.85
CA PRO A 542 16.63 -20.88 -20.61
C PRO A 542 17.62 -20.08 -19.76
N ASP A 543 17.41 -18.78 -19.58
CA ASP A 543 18.34 -17.86 -18.91
C ASP A 543 17.69 -17.19 -17.70
N THR A 544 18.47 -16.60 -16.79
CA THR A 544 17.94 -15.90 -15.59
C THR A 544 18.41 -14.47 -15.45
N ILE A 545 19.71 -14.21 -15.53
CA ILE A 545 20.33 -12.91 -15.22
C ILE A 545 20.57 -12.11 -16.51
N VAL A 546 21.14 -12.76 -17.52
CA VAL A 546 21.41 -12.18 -18.84
C VAL A 546 21.20 -13.23 -19.94
N SER A 547 20.96 -12.78 -21.17
CA SER A 547 20.83 -13.66 -22.34
C SER A 547 22.05 -14.56 -22.51
N GLY A 548 21.80 -15.87 -22.64
CA GLY A 548 22.83 -16.91 -22.82
C GLY A 548 23.53 -17.42 -21.55
N ASP A 549 23.05 -17.09 -20.34
CA ASP A 549 23.64 -17.60 -19.10
C ASP A 549 23.26 -19.05 -18.76
N GLY A 550 22.20 -19.59 -19.35
CA GLY A 550 21.76 -20.98 -19.16
C GLY A 550 21.25 -21.31 -17.74
N LEU A 551 20.96 -20.31 -16.92
CA LEU A 551 20.53 -20.48 -15.52
C LEU A 551 19.01 -20.67 -15.35
N GLY A 552 18.23 -20.45 -16.41
CA GLY A 552 16.77 -20.54 -16.42
C GLY A 552 16.24 -21.98 -16.59
N TRP A 553 14.95 -22.16 -16.33
CA TRP A 553 14.30 -23.48 -16.33
C TRP A 553 14.35 -24.25 -17.66
N ASN A 554 14.48 -23.54 -18.79
CA ASN A 554 14.40 -24.08 -20.15
C ASN A 554 13.18 -24.99 -20.35
N LEU A 555 12.00 -24.54 -19.88
CA LEU A 555 10.81 -25.37 -19.67
C LEU A 555 10.38 -26.15 -20.92
N ASN A 556 10.51 -25.55 -22.10
CA ASN A 556 10.15 -26.19 -23.38
C ASN A 556 10.96 -27.47 -23.64
N ASN A 557 12.20 -27.56 -23.14
CA ASN A 557 13.09 -28.70 -23.33
C ASN A 557 13.30 -29.53 -22.04
N ASN A 558 12.88 -29.02 -20.88
CA ASN A 558 13.07 -29.65 -19.57
C ASN A 558 11.88 -30.54 -19.19
N THR A 559 11.96 -31.83 -19.53
CA THR A 559 10.90 -32.81 -19.25
C THR A 559 10.60 -32.98 -17.75
N VAL A 560 11.58 -32.80 -16.86
CA VAL A 560 11.40 -32.89 -15.41
C VAL A 560 10.55 -31.73 -14.89
N ALA A 561 10.85 -30.50 -15.30
CA ALA A 561 10.06 -29.31 -14.98
C ALA A 561 8.64 -29.39 -15.53
N GLN A 562 8.47 -29.89 -16.77
CA GLN A 562 7.14 -30.10 -17.35
C GLN A 562 6.31 -31.10 -16.56
N GLN A 563 6.91 -32.23 -16.15
CA GLN A 563 6.23 -33.23 -15.34
C GLN A 563 5.89 -32.69 -13.94
N LEU A 564 6.77 -31.89 -13.33
CA LEU A 564 6.52 -31.20 -12.07
C LEU A 564 5.30 -30.26 -12.17
N LEU A 565 5.28 -29.35 -13.15
CA LEU A 565 4.15 -28.44 -13.34
C LEU A 565 2.83 -29.18 -13.57
N ARG A 566 2.81 -30.25 -14.38
CA ARG A 566 1.61 -31.07 -14.61
C ARG A 566 1.13 -31.78 -13.32
N ARG A 567 2.04 -32.27 -12.48
CA ARG A 567 1.68 -32.84 -11.16
C ARG A 567 1.11 -31.79 -10.21
N LEU A 568 1.65 -30.57 -10.22
CA LEU A 568 1.18 -29.48 -9.38
C LEU A 568 -0.19 -28.96 -9.84
N ASP A 569 -0.41 -28.81 -11.15
CA ASP A 569 -1.73 -28.48 -11.69
C ASP A 569 -2.78 -29.56 -11.38
N ALA A 570 -2.42 -30.84 -11.49
CA ALA A 570 -3.30 -31.96 -11.15
C ALA A 570 -3.72 -32.00 -9.67
N LYS A 571 -2.92 -31.43 -8.75
CA LYS A 571 -3.29 -31.21 -7.33
C LYS A 571 -4.19 -29.98 -7.14
N GLY A 572 -4.34 -29.16 -8.17
CA GLY A 572 -5.15 -27.95 -8.19
C GLY A 572 -4.45 -26.73 -7.60
N HIS A 573 -3.12 -26.66 -7.65
CA HIS A 573 -2.41 -25.38 -7.48
C HIS A 573 -2.74 -24.45 -8.65
N ALA A 574 -2.76 -23.14 -8.40
CA ALA A 574 -2.95 -22.15 -9.46
C ALA A 574 -1.60 -21.89 -10.14
N ILE A 575 -1.30 -22.70 -11.16
CA ILE A 575 -0.11 -22.46 -12.00
C ILE A 575 -0.31 -21.19 -12.85
N GLY A 576 0.68 -20.32 -12.84
CA GLY A 576 0.69 -19.02 -13.53
C GLY A 576 2.05 -18.66 -14.13
N SER A 577 2.12 -17.48 -14.73
CA SER A 577 3.34 -16.97 -15.37
C SER A 577 4.09 -16.05 -14.40
N HIS A 578 5.38 -16.30 -14.14
CA HIS A 578 6.27 -15.32 -13.51
C HIS A 578 6.93 -14.41 -14.55
N GLY A 579 6.28 -14.20 -15.70
CA GLY A 579 6.74 -13.30 -16.76
C GLY A 579 8.20 -13.49 -17.19
N GLY A 580 8.78 -12.41 -17.71
CA GLY A 580 10.21 -12.24 -17.86
C GLY A 580 10.94 -13.00 -18.95
N TRP A 581 10.62 -14.29 -19.19
CA TRP A 581 11.41 -15.26 -19.99
C TRP A 581 12.87 -15.41 -19.52
N ILE A 582 13.62 -14.30 -19.40
CA ILE A 582 14.87 -14.13 -18.65
C ILE A 582 14.52 -13.28 -17.40
N HIS A 583 14.55 -13.89 -16.22
CA HIS A 583 13.96 -13.36 -14.99
C HIS A 583 14.47 -11.96 -14.57
N ASP A 584 15.73 -11.85 -14.13
CA ASP A 584 16.30 -10.59 -13.63
C ASP A 584 16.46 -9.58 -14.78
N TYR A 585 16.74 -10.04 -16.00
CA TYR A 585 16.85 -9.14 -17.16
C TYR A 585 15.54 -8.38 -17.38
N TYR A 586 14.39 -9.05 -17.38
CA TYR A 586 13.10 -8.35 -17.44
C TYR A 586 12.87 -7.50 -16.19
N GLY A 587 13.03 -8.09 -15.00
CA GLY A 587 12.72 -7.42 -13.73
C GLY A 587 13.51 -6.13 -13.50
N LEU A 588 14.75 -6.05 -14.01
CA LEU A 588 15.63 -4.90 -13.84
C LEU A 588 15.59 -3.89 -15.01
N ASN A 589 15.06 -4.26 -16.19
CA ASN A 589 15.12 -3.41 -17.39
C ASN A 589 13.76 -3.06 -18.01
N ALA A 590 12.67 -3.75 -17.64
CA ALA A 590 11.33 -3.30 -18.02
C ALA A 590 11.01 -1.95 -17.36
N THR A 591 10.51 -0.99 -18.13
CA THR A 591 10.14 0.36 -17.67
C THR A 591 8.76 0.73 -18.21
N GLU A 592 8.20 1.86 -17.78
CA GLU A 592 6.91 2.37 -18.23
C GLU A 592 6.84 2.59 -19.75
N ASN A 593 7.98 2.76 -20.43
CA ASN A 593 8.05 3.27 -21.81
C ASN A 593 8.60 2.27 -22.85
N ASN A 594 9.08 1.08 -22.46
CA ASN A 594 9.75 0.12 -23.36
C ASN A 594 8.92 -1.15 -23.67
N ALA A 595 7.60 -1.04 -23.69
CA ALA A 595 6.66 -2.14 -23.96
C ALA A 595 6.99 -2.94 -25.23
N ALA A 596 7.40 -2.26 -26.32
CA ALA A 596 7.75 -2.91 -27.59
C ALA A 596 8.94 -3.88 -27.49
N GLU A 597 9.87 -3.62 -26.58
CA GLU A 597 11.05 -4.46 -26.32
C GLU A 597 10.74 -5.57 -25.31
N PHE A 598 9.99 -5.26 -24.24
CA PHE A 598 9.79 -6.17 -23.11
C PHE A 598 8.49 -7.00 -23.14
N GLN A 599 7.47 -6.63 -23.92
CA GLN A 599 6.26 -7.46 -24.07
C GLN A 599 6.52 -8.85 -24.69
N PRO A 600 7.42 -9.03 -25.69
CA PRO A 600 7.75 -10.36 -26.23
C PRO A 600 8.19 -11.37 -25.16
N TYR A 601 8.91 -10.92 -24.12
CA TYR A 601 9.35 -11.76 -23.01
C TYR A 601 8.16 -12.29 -22.19
N LEU A 602 7.12 -11.47 -21.96
CA LEU A 602 5.87 -11.93 -21.32
C LEU A 602 5.12 -12.96 -22.19
N VAL A 603 5.05 -12.71 -23.51
CA VAL A 603 4.40 -13.60 -24.48
C VAL A 603 5.08 -14.98 -24.51
N GLN A 604 6.40 -15.02 -24.64
CA GLN A 604 7.19 -16.26 -24.68
C GLN A 604 7.03 -17.05 -23.38
N ASN A 605 7.17 -16.38 -22.23
CA ASN A 605 7.05 -17.02 -20.93
C ASN A 605 5.68 -17.66 -20.72
N ARG A 606 4.63 -16.88 -20.99
CA ARG A 606 3.26 -17.35 -20.85
C ARG A 606 2.97 -18.50 -21.80
N SER A 607 3.37 -18.41 -23.07
CA SER A 607 3.16 -19.48 -24.06
C SER A 607 3.76 -20.81 -23.59
N ALA A 608 4.97 -20.79 -23.03
CA ALA A 608 5.62 -21.99 -22.48
C ALA A 608 4.84 -22.60 -21.30
N VAL A 609 4.44 -21.78 -20.31
CA VAL A 609 3.68 -22.27 -19.15
C VAL A 609 2.29 -22.77 -19.56
N ASP A 610 1.53 -21.97 -20.32
CA ASP A 610 0.18 -22.30 -20.79
C ASP A 610 0.18 -23.61 -21.61
N THR A 611 1.21 -23.84 -22.43
CA THR A 611 1.38 -25.08 -23.22
C THR A 611 1.63 -26.30 -22.35
N VAL A 612 2.43 -26.19 -21.29
CA VAL A 612 2.77 -27.32 -20.41
C VAL A 612 1.57 -27.76 -19.57
N VAL A 613 0.77 -26.79 -19.10
CA VAL A 613 -0.43 -27.00 -18.28
C VAL A 613 -1.67 -27.29 -19.14
N GLY A 614 -1.67 -26.91 -20.42
CA GLY A 614 -2.77 -27.16 -21.36
C GLY A 614 -3.95 -26.19 -21.23
N ARG A 615 -3.77 -25.06 -20.53
CA ARG A 615 -4.80 -24.04 -20.32
C ARG A 615 -4.17 -22.66 -20.06
N PRO A 616 -4.85 -21.55 -20.36
CA PRO A 616 -4.34 -20.21 -20.08
C PRO A 616 -4.09 -19.96 -18.58
N ALA A 617 -2.95 -19.33 -18.26
CA ALA A 617 -2.64 -18.81 -16.93
C ALA A 617 -3.62 -17.72 -16.49
N ARG A 618 -4.02 -17.77 -15.21
CA ARG A 618 -4.93 -16.80 -14.56
C ARG A 618 -4.27 -15.97 -13.45
N GLY A 619 -3.12 -16.44 -12.96
CA GLY A 619 -2.26 -15.79 -11.99
C GLY A 619 -0.98 -15.28 -12.64
N TYR A 620 -0.42 -14.21 -12.08
CA TYR A 620 0.84 -13.61 -12.48
C TYR A 620 1.62 -13.13 -11.25
N SER A 621 2.94 -13.17 -11.33
CA SER A 621 3.81 -12.41 -10.45
C SER A 621 4.94 -11.83 -11.29
N ALA A 622 5.39 -10.63 -10.95
CA ALA A 622 6.42 -9.94 -11.71
C ALA A 622 7.82 -10.32 -11.23
N PRO A 623 8.77 -10.64 -12.13
CA PRO A 623 10.18 -10.71 -11.78
C PRO A 623 10.62 -9.45 -11.05
N GLN A 624 11.34 -9.62 -9.95
CA GLN A 624 11.79 -8.52 -9.08
C GLN A 624 10.67 -7.66 -8.45
N GLY A 625 9.39 -7.99 -8.68
CA GLY A 625 8.23 -7.16 -8.35
C GLY A 625 7.91 -6.08 -9.39
N ASN A 626 8.65 -5.99 -10.49
CA ASN A 626 8.53 -4.89 -11.46
C ASN A 626 7.37 -5.08 -12.45
N ASN A 627 6.31 -4.29 -12.27
CA ASN A 627 5.08 -4.41 -13.05
C ASN A 627 4.66 -3.07 -13.71
N PRO A 628 5.30 -2.65 -14.83
CA PRO A 628 4.95 -1.40 -15.49
C PRO A 628 3.48 -1.42 -16.01
N PRO A 629 2.80 -0.26 -16.13
CA PRO A 629 1.36 -0.22 -16.40
C PRO A 629 0.92 -0.94 -17.70
N TRP A 630 1.77 -0.90 -18.73
CA TRP A 630 1.51 -1.61 -19.99
C TRP A 630 1.51 -3.14 -19.80
N ALA A 631 2.36 -3.67 -18.91
CA ALA A 631 2.44 -5.11 -18.63
C ALA A 631 1.17 -5.60 -17.93
N MET A 632 0.72 -4.87 -16.89
CA MET A 632 -0.53 -5.16 -16.19
C MET A 632 -1.75 -5.10 -17.13
N THR A 633 -1.76 -4.12 -18.04
CA THR A 633 -2.80 -3.98 -19.07
C THR A 633 -2.78 -5.13 -20.08
N TRP A 634 -1.60 -5.54 -20.56
CA TRP A 634 -1.47 -6.70 -21.44
C TRP A 634 -1.92 -7.99 -20.75
N LEU A 635 -1.55 -8.21 -19.48
CA LEU A 635 -1.91 -9.38 -18.69
C LEU A 635 -3.43 -9.50 -18.49
N GLU A 636 -4.10 -8.40 -18.14
CA GLU A 636 -5.57 -8.34 -18.02
C GLU A 636 -6.25 -8.67 -19.36
N GLN A 637 -5.75 -8.13 -20.48
CA GLN A 637 -6.23 -8.47 -21.82
C GLN A 637 -6.03 -9.96 -22.18
N GLN A 638 -5.01 -10.62 -21.61
CA GLN A 638 -4.82 -12.07 -21.74
C GLN A 638 -5.63 -12.89 -20.70
N GLY A 639 -6.55 -12.28 -19.96
CA GLY A 639 -7.41 -12.97 -18.99
C GLY A 639 -6.73 -13.35 -17.67
N VAL A 640 -5.62 -12.72 -17.31
CA VAL A 640 -5.11 -12.75 -15.93
C VAL A 640 -6.10 -11.98 -15.04
N VAL A 641 -6.50 -12.59 -13.93
CA VAL A 641 -7.45 -11.98 -12.97
C VAL A 641 -6.80 -11.65 -11.62
N ALA A 642 -5.59 -12.16 -11.38
CA ALA A 642 -4.89 -12.05 -10.12
C ALA A 642 -3.40 -11.82 -10.31
N ALA A 643 -2.81 -10.87 -9.58
CA ALA A 643 -1.38 -10.61 -9.61
C ALA A 643 -0.77 -10.39 -8.22
N TYR A 644 0.40 -10.99 -7.96
CA TYR A 644 1.30 -10.57 -6.87
C TYR A 644 1.65 -9.09 -7.03
N PHE A 645 1.72 -8.34 -5.92
CA PHE A 645 2.09 -6.94 -5.98
C PHE A 645 2.93 -6.46 -4.79
N GLY A 646 3.96 -5.66 -5.10
CA GLY A 646 4.81 -4.98 -4.11
C GLY A 646 4.18 -3.72 -3.50
N GLY A 647 3.17 -3.15 -4.14
CA GLY A 647 2.36 -2.06 -3.57
C GLY A 647 1.29 -2.56 -2.60
N HIS A 648 0.68 -1.64 -1.86
CA HIS A 648 -0.37 -1.85 -0.86
C HIS A 648 0.00 -2.85 0.27
N THR A 649 1.31 -2.99 0.56
CA THR A 649 1.87 -4.03 1.45
C THR A 649 1.09 -4.24 2.75
N GLY A 650 0.80 -5.50 3.08
CA GLY A 650 0.03 -5.87 4.27
C GLY A 650 -1.49 -5.72 4.17
N LEU A 651 -2.06 -5.37 3.01
CA LEU A 651 -3.50 -5.44 2.75
C LEU A 651 -3.90 -6.83 2.20
N GLY A 652 -5.20 -7.14 2.19
CA GLY A 652 -5.76 -8.26 1.44
C GLY A 652 -5.89 -7.95 -0.06
N ALA A 653 -6.60 -8.81 -0.79
CA ALA A 653 -6.90 -8.59 -2.21
C ALA A 653 -7.62 -7.25 -2.43
N THR A 654 -7.09 -6.41 -3.32
CA THR A 654 -7.57 -5.03 -3.54
C THR A 654 -7.52 -4.66 -5.03
N ARG A 655 -8.32 -3.68 -5.47
CA ARG A 655 -8.14 -3.03 -6.77
C ARG A 655 -6.98 -2.06 -6.75
N GLN A 656 -6.10 -2.16 -7.75
CA GLN A 656 -4.91 -1.32 -7.85
C GLN A 656 -5.23 0.05 -8.45
N TYR A 657 -5.04 1.10 -7.66
CA TYR A 657 -4.95 2.47 -8.18
C TYR A 657 -3.48 2.87 -8.28
N ARG A 658 -3.08 3.39 -9.43
CA ARG A 658 -1.74 3.89 -9.70
C ARG A 658 -1.85 5.27 -10.34
N ASP A 659 -1.01 6.21 -9.91
CA ASP A 659 -1.02 7.60 -10.40
C ASP A 659 -2.40 8.28 -10.28
N GLY A 660 -3.17 7.87 -9.28
CA GLY A 660 -4.54 8.35 -9.05
C GLY A 660 -5.60 7.72 -9.97
N VAL A 661 -5.29 6.72 -10.80
CA VAL A 661 -6.24 6.08 -11.73
C VAL A 661 -6.35 4.56 -11.53
N LEU A 662 -7.55 4.00 -11.75
CA LEU A 662 -7.79 2.57 -11.84
C LEU A 662 -7.65 2.14 -13.30
N LEU A 663 -6.51 1.55 -13.65
CA LEU A 663 -6.21 1.14 -15.04
C LEU A 663 -6.76 -0.24 -15.39
N ASN A 664 -6.77 -1.17 -14.42
CA ASN A 664 -7.07 -2.58 -14.64
C ASN A 664 -8.20 -3.06 -13.70
N PRO A 665 -9.47 -2.75 -14.00
CA PRO A 665 -10.60 -2.95 -13.09
C PRO A 665 -11.06 -4.42 -12.95
N ALA A 666 -10.63 -5.32 -13.86
CA ALA A 666 -10.89 -6.75 -13.77
C ALA A 666 -9.75 -7.52 -13.07
N LEU A 667 -8.56 -6.91 -12.94
CA LEU A 667 -7.41 -7.45 -12.26
C LEU A 667 -7.42 -7.14 -10.76
N TRP A 668 -7.32 -8.18 -9.92
CA TRP A 668 -7.12 -8.03 -8.47
C TRP A 668 -5.65 -8.20 -8.12
N VAL A 669 -5.11 -7.26 -7.34
CA VAL A 669 -3.74 -7.40 -6.81
C VAL A 669 -3.74 -8.01 -5.42
N PHE A 670 -2.69 -8.77 -5.13
CA PHE A 670 -2.44 -9.48 -3.88
C PHE A 670 -1.15 -8.90 -3.27
N PRO A 671 -1.28 -7.99 -2.29
CA PRO A 671 -0.13 -7.32 -1.70
C PRO A 671 0.71 -8.25 -0.84
N VAL A 672 2.04 -8.18 -0.99
CA VAL A 672 2.96 -8.86 -0.08
C VAL A 672 2.81 -8.34 1.35
N THR A 673 2.78 -9.25 2.33
CA THR A 673 2.91 -8.90 3.75
C THR A 673 4.31 -9.26 4.25
N PRO A 674 5.16 -8.28 4.56
CA PRO A 674 6.52 -8.53 5.06
C PRO A 674 6.55 -8.77 6.57
N GLN A 675 7.57 -9.47 7.03
CA GLN A 675 8.02 -9.44 8.43
C GLN A 675 8.94 -8.22 8.62
N GLY A 676 8.35 -7.05 8.84
CA GLY A 676 9.12 -5.81 8.97
C GLY A 676 9.77 -5.43 7.65
N THR A 677 11.11 -5.53 7.60
CA THR A 677 11.86 -5.25 6.37
C THR A 677 12.06 -6.48 5.48
N TYR A 678 11.76 -7.69 5.94
CA TYR A 678 12.05 -8.96 5.26
C TYR A 678 10.78 -9.59 4.68
N ALA A 679 10.87 -10.40 3.62
CA ALA A 679 9.72 -11.13 3.09
C ALA A 679 10.01 -12.58 2.64
N THR A 680 11.28 -13.00 2.59
CA THR A 680 11.70 -14.31 2.06
C THR A 680 12.63 -15.08 3.00
N PHE A 681 12.71 -16.40 2.80
CA PHE A 681 13.60 -17.31 3.54
C PHE A 681 15.08 -17.00 3.32
N GLU A 682 15.47 -16.64 2.09
CA GLU A 682 16.82 -16.20 1.77
C GLU A 682 17.23 -14.96 2.58
N GLU A 683 16.33 -13.97 2.70
CA GLU A 683 16.60 -12.79 3.52
C GLU A 683 16.70 -13.14 5.00
N TRP A 684 15.83 -14.00 5.55
CA TRP A 684 15.93 -14.42 6.94
C TRP A 684 17.26 -15.12 7.24
N GLN A 685 17.75 -15.93 6.31
CA GLN A 685 19.05 -16.57 6.41
C GLN A 685 20.22 -15.59 6.32
N ASP A 686 20.28 -14.76 5.27
CA ASP A 686 21.35 -13.79 5.02
C ASP A 686 21.49 -12.76 6.15
N TYR A 687 20.36 -12.29 6.68
CA TYR A 687 20.30 -11.30 7.74
C TYR A 687 20.21 -11.91 9.15
N ASN A 688 20.38 -13.24 9.27
CA ASN A 688 20.44 -13.99 10.54
C ASN A 688 19.20 -13.80 11.44
N VAL A 689 18.01 -13.69 10.84
CA VAL A 689 16.74 -13.59 11.58
C VAL A 689 16.43 -14.96 12.20
N PRO A 690 16.16 -15.05 13.53
CA PRO A 690 15.93 -16.35 14.16
C PRO A 690 14.68 -17.08 13.64
N LYS A 691 14.80 -18.38 13.35
CA LYS A 691 13.66 -19.26 12.98
C LYS A 691 12.47 -19.15 13.94
N ALA A 692 12.71 -18.93 15.22
CA ALA A 692 11.67 -18.74 16.23
C ALA A 692 10.83 -17.47 15.99
N GLU A 693 11.45 -16.36 15.56
CA GLU A 693 10.76 -15.11 15.26
C GLU A 693 9.93 -15.22 13.99
N VAL A 694 10.46 -15.89 12.95
CA VAL A 694 9.72 -16.16 11.70
C VAL A 694 8.50 -17.05 11.97
N ASN A 695 8.66 -18.11 12.75
CA ASN A 695 7.55 -18.96 13.19
C ASN A 695 6.49 -18.17 13.98
N ALA A 696 6.90 -17.35 14.96
CA ALA A 696 5.98 -16.54 15.74
C ALA A 696 5.21 -15.51 14.89
N TRP A 697 5.89 -14.87 13.92
CA TRP A 697 5.23 -13.99 12.96
C TRP A 697 4.21 -14.73 12.09
N TYR A 698 4.56 -15.90 11.55
CA TYR A 698 3.64 -16.73 10.78
C TYR A 698 2.41 -17.18 11.58
N GLN A 699 2.58 -17.53 12.86
CA GLN A 699 1.47 -17.85 13.74
C GLN A 699 0.56 -16.63 13.97
N ALA A 700 1.15 -15.48 14.31
CA ALA A 700 0.42 -14.23 14.49
C ALA A 700 -0.32 -13.80 13.21
N MET A 701 0.23 -14.06 12.02
CA MET A 701 -0.41 -13.81 10.73
C MET A 701 -1.67 -14.66 10.52
N VAL A 702 -1.61 -15.96 10.84
CA VAL A 702 -2.77 -16.87 10.80
C VAL A 702 -3.85 -16.40 11.78
N ASP A 703 -3.47 -16.06 13.01
CA ASP A 703 -4.41 -15.58 14.03
C ASP A 703 -5.03 -14.23 13.66
N PHE A 704 -4.23 -13.29 13.14
CA PHE A 704 -4.72 -12.02 12.61
C PHE A 704 -5.76 -12.23 11.49
N SER A 705 -5.49 -13.10 10.52
CA SER A 705 -6.45 -13.44 9.47
C SER A 705 -7.77 -13.96 10.06
N VAL A 706 -7.72 -14.89 11.03
CA VAL A 706 -8.90 -15.47 11.69
C VAL A 706 -9.68 -14.40 12.47
N ASN A 707 -8.99 -13.60 13.29
CA ASN A 707 -9.60 -12.61 14.17
C ASN A 707 -10.34 -11.50 13.39
N TYR A 708 -9.75 -11.02 12.28
CA TYR A 708 -10.30 -9.93 11.46
C TYR A 708 -11.01 -10.41 10.19
N ASN A 709 -11.32 -11.71 10.10
CA ASN A 709 -12.01 -12.35 8.97
C ASN A 709 -11.47 -11.96 7.59
N THR A 710 -10.15 -12.08 7.41
CA THR A 710 -9.45 -11.55 6.25
C THR A 710 -8.45 -12.56 5.68
N SER A 711 -7.77 -12.19 4.59
CA SER A 711 -6.64 -12.94 4.03
C SER A 711 -5.44 -12.03 3.81
N ARG A 712 -4.25 -12.60 3.94
CA ARG A 712 -2.96 -11.96 3.69
C ARG A 712 -2.08 -12.89 2.86
N MET A 713 -1.31 -12.30 1.96
CA MET A 713 -0.37 -13.04 1.13
C MET A 713 1.05 -12.93 1.68
N VAL A 714 1.72 -14.06 1.70
CA VAL A 714 3.19 -14.20 1.87
C VAL A 714 3.71 -14.97 0.66
N TYR A 715 4.99 -14.80 0.32
CA TYR A 715 5.59 -15.50 -0.82
C TYR A 715 6.86 -16.25 -0.42
N ALA A 716 7.29 -17.18 -1.27
CA ALA A 716 8.49 -17.98 -1.06
C ALA A 716 9.10 -18.45 -2.38
N HIS A 717 10.44 -18.47 -2.44
CA HIS A 717 11.17 -19.20 -3.46
C HIS A 717 11.43 -20.64 -2.98
N PRO A 718 11.27 -21.68 -3.82
CA PRO A 718 11.58 -23.05 -3.45
C PRO A 718 12.97 -23.28 -2.81
N PRO A 719 14.07 -22.63 -3.23
CA PRO A 719 15.39 -22.83 -2.62
C PRO A 719 15.44 -22.49 -1.13
N GLY A 720 15.18 -21.24 -0.72
CA GLY A 720 15.20 -20.86 0.70
C GLY A 720 14.15 -21.61 1.53
N ALA A 721 12.96 -21.86 0.95
CA ALA A 721 11.91 -22.63 1.61
C ALA A 721 12.26 -24.11 1.84
N ASN A 722 13.10 -24.71 1.00
CA ASN A 722 13.64 -26.07 1.20
C ASN A 722 14.64 -26.10 2.35
N ASP A 723 15.51 -25.10 2.46
CA ASP A 723 16.51 -25.01 3.54
C ASP A 723 15.83 -24.68 4.90
N TRP A 724 14.62 -24.13 4.85
CA TRP A 724 13.76 -23.77 5.99
C TRP A 724 12.46 -24.59 6.02
N ILE A 725 12.51 -25.83 5.53
CA ILE A 725 11.32 -26.68 5.37
C ILE A 725 10.59 -27.01 6.69
N ASP A 726 11.29 -26.96 7.81
CA ASP A 726 10.76 -27.03 9.17
C ASP A 726 9.83 -25.84 9.49
N VAL A 727 10.22 -24.62 9.12
CA VAL A 727 9.43 -23.39 9.29
C VAL A 727 8.22 -23.40 8.35
N VAL A 728 8.39 -23.79 7.09
CA VAL A 728 7.27 -23.95 6.13
C VAL A 728 6.24 -24.93 6.67
N LYS A 729 6.68 -26.12 7.12
CA LYS A 729 5.78 -27.12 7.72
C LYS A 729 5.13 -26.62 9.01
N GLY A 730 5.84 -25.85 9.83
CA GLY A 730 5.31 -25.19 11.03
C GLY A 730 4.14 -24.26 10.72
N LEU A 731 4.28 -23.40 9.71
CA LEU A 731 3.20 -22.52 9.22
C LEU A 731 1.98 -23.31 8.73
N LEU A 732 2.18 -24.32 7.87
CA LEU A 732 1.06 -25.11 7.33
C LEU A 732 0.34 -25.89 8.45
N ALA A 733 1.09 -26.50 9.37
CA ALA A 733 0.54 -27.19 10.53
C ALA A 733 -0.23 -26.24 11.46
N TYR A 734 0.28 -25.04 11.72
CA TYR A 734 -0.43 -24.06 12.55
C TYR A 734 -1.74 -23.61 11.91
N GLY A 735 -1.75 -23.33 10.60
CA GLY A 735 -2.98 -23.05 9.85
C GLY A 735 -4.02 -24.18 10.00
N GLN A 736 -3.58 -25.44 9.92
CA GLN A 736 -4.44 -26.62 10.11
C GLN A 736 -5.06 -26.70 11.52
N THR A 737 -4.39 -26.22 12.57
CA THR A 737 -4.96 -26.21 13.96
C THR A 737 -6.24 -25.38 14.08
N LYS A 738 -6.45 -24.41 13.19
CA LYS A 738 -7.64 -23.53 13.20
C LYS A 738 -8.88 -24.20 12.59
N GLY A 739 -8.72 -25.37 11.98
CA GLY A 739 -9.81 -26.17 11.41
C GLY A 739 -10.66 -25.36 10.43
N ALA A 740 -11.99 -25.45 10.56
CA ALA A 740 -12.93 -24.77 9.66
C ALA A 740 -12.90 -23.22 9.71
N LYS A 741 -12.15 -22.61 10.64
CA LYS A 741 -12.03 -21.14 10.74
C LYS A 741 -11.00 -20.53 9.79
N PHE A 742 -10.12 -21.35 9.21
CA PHE A 742 -9.02 -20.91 8.36
C PHE A 742 -8.93 -21.75 7.09
N LYS A 743 -8.47 -21.15 6.00
CA LYS A 743 -8.25 -21.84 4.73
C LYS A 743 -7.11 -21.24 3.93
N TRP A 744 -6.34 -22.10 3.27
CA TRP A 744 -5.40 -21.69 2.23
C TRP A 744 -6.15 -21.42 0.91
N TYR A 745 -5.91 -20.25 0.33
CA TYR A 745 -6.48 -19.84 -0.94
C TYR A 745 -5.40 -19.60 -1.99
N THR A 746 -5.75 -19.78 -3.26
CA THR A 746 -4.94 -19.30 -4.40
C THR A 746 -5.37 -17.89 -4.77
N MET A 747 -4.48 -17.09 -5.37
CA MET A 747 -4.82 -15.73 -5.79
C MET A 747 -6.05 -15.70 -6.74
N PRO A 748 -6.12 -16.52 -7.82
CA PRO A 748 -7.29 -16.49 -8.71
C PRO A 748 -8.61 -16.87 -8.01
N ARG A 749 -8.57 -17.78 -7.02
CA ARG A 749 -9.79 -18.18 -6.28
C ARG A 749 -10.38 -17.03 -5.45
N LEU A 750 -9.53 -16.17 -4.89
CA LEU A 750 -9.98 -14.98 -4.18
C LEU A 750 -10.36 -13.85 -5.15
N ALA A 751 -9.65 -13.68 -6.27
CA ALA A 751 -10.05 -12.73 -7.31
C ALA A 751 -11.47 -13.05 -7.86
N ASP A 752 -11.75 -14.32 -8.16
CA ASP A 752 -13.09 -14.79 -8.58
C ASP A 752 -14.17 -14.47 -7.54
N PHE A 753 -13.86 -14.67 -6.25
CA PHE A 753 -14.78 -14.33 -5.17
C PHE A 753 -15.01 -12.82 -5.09
N MET A 754 -13.95 -12.01 -5.12
CA MET A 754 -14.05 -10.56 -5.00
C MET A 754 -14.80 -9.95 -6.19
N ALA A 755 -14.54 -10.43 -7.41
CA ALA A 755 -15.27 -10.03 -8.62
C ALA A 755 -16.77 -10.41 -8.57
N THR A 756 -17.10 -11.60 -8.06
CA THR A 756 -18.50 -12.02 -7.86
C THR A 756 -19.16 -11.17 -6.76
N ARG A 757 -18.53 -11.10 -5.59
CA ARG A 757 -19.03 -10.37 -4.41
C ARG A 757 -19.25 -8.88 -4.67
N HIS A 758 -18.46 -8.24 -5.54
CA HIS A 758 -18.64 -6.85 -5.95
C HIS A 758 -19.99 -6.60 -6.66
N GLN A 759 -20.66 -7.64 -7.16
CA GLN A 759 -21.99 -7.58 -7.78
C GLN A 759 -23.16 -7.75 -6.79
N VAL A 760 -22.88 -7.90 -5.49
CA VAL A 760 -23.93 -7.98 -4.45
C VAL A 760 -24.52 -6.59 -4.17
N GLY A 761 -25.70 -6.32 -4.72
CA GLY A 761 -26.55 -5.21 -4.27
C GLY A 761 -27.27 -5.60 -2.98
N TRP A 762 -27.27 -4.74 -1.96
CA TRP A 762 -28.11 -4.93 -0.77
C TRP A 762 -28.52 -3.61 -0.11
N THR A 763 -29.61 -3.63 0.66
CA THR A 763 -30.19 -2.50 1.39
C THR A 763 -30.57 -2.87 2.82
N GLN A 764 -30.72 -1.85 3.66
CA GLN A 764 -31.34 -1.97 4.97
C GLN A 764 -32.56 -1.04 5.05
N THR A 765 -33.65 -1.51 5.65
CA THR A 765 -34.86 -0.70 5.86
C THR A 765 -35.35 -0.89 7.29
N LEU A 766 -35.51 0.21 8.03
CA LEU A 766 -36.13 0.16 9.34
C LEU A 766 -37.64 -0.04 9.18
N LEU A 767 -38.19 -1.09 9.80
CA LEU A 767 -39.62 -1.37 9.75
C LEU A 767 -40.41 -0.39 10.65
N ALA A 768 -41.72 -0.28 10.42
CA ALA A 768 -42.60 0.64 11.13
C ALA A 768 -42.63 0.47 12.67
N ASN A 769 -42.12 -0.64 13.20
CA ASN A 769 -41.94 -0.87 14.63
C ASN A 769 -40.70 -0.17 15.24
N GLY A 770 -39.95 0.62 14.45
CA GLY A 770 -38.81 1.45 14.88
C GLY A 770 -37.57 0.69 15.36
N THR A 771 -37.63 -0.64 15.43
CA THR A 771 -36.65 -1.49 16.13
C THR A 771 -36.13 -2.63 15.26
N THR A 772 -36.88 -3.07 14.25
CA THR A 772 -36.47 -4.17 13.36
C THR A 772 -35.92 -3.62 12.05
N THR A 773 -34.71 -4.02 11.68
CA THR A 773 -34.12 -3.74 10.37
C THR A 773 -34.33 -4.94 9.46
N ARG A 774 -34.95 -4.73 8.29
CA ARG A 774 -34.97 -5.71 7.19
C ARG A 774 -33.77 -5.49 6.28
N PHE A 775 -33.17 -6.60 5.86
CA PHE A 775 -32.06 -6.68 4.92
C PHE A 775 -32.59 -7.33 3.65
N THR A 776 -32.40 -6.66 2.52
CA THR A 776 -32.76 -7.19 1.20
C THR A 776 -31.51 -7.20 0.35
N ALA A 777 -31.19 -8.34 -0.25
CA ALA A 777 -30.00 -8.50 -1.08
C ALA A 777 -30.33 -9.18 -2.41
N THR A 778 -29.64 -8.77 -3.46
CA THR A 778 -29.77 -9.23 -4.85
C THR A 778 -28.39 -9.42 -5.48
N HIS A 779 -28.24 -10.48 -6.28
CA HIS A 779 -27.03 -10.77 -7.05
C HIS A 779 -27.43 -11.36 -8.40
N PRO A 780 -26.77 -11.01 -9.53
CA PRO A 780 -27.19 -11.43 -10.86
C PRO A 780 -27.21 -12.96 -11.07
N THR A 781 -26.28 -13.70 -10.44
CA THR A 781 -26.19 -15.17 -10.58
C THR A 781 -26.47 -15.96 -9.28
N THR A 782 -25.74 -15.71 -8.18
CA THR A 782 -25.88 -16.48 -6.93
C THR A 782 -25.43 -15.73 -5.67
N MET A 783 -26.11 -15.96 -4.55
CA MET A 783 -25.71 -15.55 -3.19
C MET A 783 -24.85 -16.59 -2.46
N ALA A 784 -24.47 -17.68 -3.12
CA ALA A 784 -23.58 -18.67 -2.53
C ALA A 784 -22.28 -18.03 -2.02
N GLU A 785 -21.79 -18.49 -0.87
CA GLU A 785 -20.59 -18.01 -0.18
C GLU A 785 -20.62 -16.56 0.33
N MET A 786 -21.67 -15.77 0.05
CA MET A 786 -21.83 -14.42 0.60
C MET A 786 -22.22 -14.49 2.07
N VAL A 787 -21.58 -13.69 2.93
CA VAL A 787 -21.89 -13.66 4.37
C VAL A 787 -22.02 -12.23 4.89
N TRP A 788 -23.21 -11.87 5.35
CA TRP A 788 -23.40 -10.63 6.13
C TRP A 788 -23.03 -10.89 7.58
N MET A 789 -22.14 -10.05 8.11
CA MET A 789 -21.66 -10.09 9.49
C MET A 789 -22.37 -8.96 10.26
N LEU A 790 -23.21 -9.34 11.22
CA LEU A 790 -24.07 -8.42 11.99
C LEU A 790 -23.57 -8.35 13.44
N PRO A 791 -23.03 -7.21 13.93
CA PRO A 791 -22.55 -7.07 15.30
C PRO A 791 -23.63 -7.36 16.34
N LYS A 792 -23.37 -8.28 17.28
CA LYS A 792 -24.31 -8.62 18.37
C LYS A 792 -24.57 -7.44 19.30
N ALA A 793 -23.62 -6.51 19.40
CA ALA A 793 -23.78 -5.26 20.12
C ALA A 793 -24.97 -4.43 19.58
N ARG A 794 -25.26 -4.50 18.27
CA ARG A 794 -26.35 -3.77 17.60
C ARG A 794 -27.56 -4.63 17.26
N TYR A 795 -27.39 -5.94 17.01
CA TYR A 795 -28.44 -6.81 16.48
C TYR A 795 -28.68 -8.08 17.33
N LEU A 796 -29.94 -8.34 17.67
CA LEU A 796 -30.39 -9.66 18.12
C LEU A 796 -30.30 -10.68 16.97
N ARG A 797 -30.44 -11.97 17.29
CA ARG A 797 -30.29 -13.07 16.32
C ARG A 797 -31.20 -12.84 15.09
N PRO A 798 -30.64 -12.79 13.87
CA PRO A 798 -31.43 -12.59 12.66
C PRO A 798 -32.45 -13.70 12.42
N THR A 799 -33.63 -13.32 11.94
CA THR A 799 -34.69 -14.21 11.47
C THR A 799 -34.79 -14.18 9.95
N ILE A 800 -35.02 -15.35 9.34
CA ILE A 800 -35.14 -15.51 7.89
C ILE A 800 -36.51 -14.99 7.42
N VAL A 801 -36.53 -14.20 6.34
CA VAL A 801 -37.78 -13.70 5.74
C VAL A 801 -38.12 -14.50 4.48
N THR A 802 -37.15 -14.69 3.58
CA THR A 802 -37.31 -15.60 2.43
C THR A 802 -36.81 -16.99 2.79
N ALA A 803 -37.72 -17.96 2.92
CA ALA A 803 -37.37 -19.34 3.25
C ALA A 803 -36.33 -19.90 2.25
N GLY A 804 -35.29 -20.56 2.78
CA GLY A 804 -34.23 -21.15 1.96
C GLY A 804 -33.20 -20.17 1.37
N SER A 805 -33.33 -18.85 1.53
CA SER A 805 -32.36 -17.90 0.93
C SER A 805 -31.06 -17.72 1.71
N VAL A 806 -31.08 -17.92 3.03
CA VAL A 806 -29.92 -17.76 3.93
C VAL A 806 -29.93 -18.79 5.06
N THR A 807 -28.81 -18.94 5.76
CA THR A 807 -28.70 -19.60 7.07
C THR A 807 -28.02 -18.66 8.08
N VAL A 808 -28.37 -18.79 9.36
CA VAL A 808 -27.85 -17.92 10.45
C VAL A 808 -27.07 -18.75 11.46
N SER A 809 -25.80 -18.44 11.65
CA SER A 809 -24.91 -19.07 12.65
C SER A 809 -24.28 -18.03 13.58
N ASP A 810 -23.66 -18.53 14.66
CA ASP A 810 -22.95 -17.72 15.63
C ASP A 810 -21.47 -17.55 15.19
N GLY A 811 -21.01 -16.30 15.12
CA GLY A 811 -19.63 -15.93 14.80
C GLY A 811 -18.87 -15.27 15.96
N GLY A 812 -19.28 -15.51 17.22
CA GLY A 812 -18.67 -14.89 18.39
C GLY A 812 -19.26 -13.50 18.66
N THR A 813 -18.57 -12.44 18.25
CA THR A 813 -19.03 -11.04 18.41
C THR A 813 -20.09 -10.61 17.38
N VAL A 814 -20.24 -11.39 16.31
CA VAL A 814 -21.19 -11.18 15.21
C VAL A 814 -22.14 -12.37 15.03
N TRP A 815 -23.30 -12.12 14.43
CA TRP A 815 -24.07 -13.14 13.73
C TRP A 815 -23.57 -13.26 12.29
N LEU A 816 -23.44 -14.49 11.79
CA LEU A 816 -23.11 -14.76 10.40
C LEU A 816 -24.39 -15.16 9.66
N VAL A 817 -24.75 -14.39 8.63
CA VAL A 817 -25.89 -14.70 7.76
C VAL A 817 -25.34 -15.12 6.39
N THR A 818 -25.30 -16.41 6.13
CA THR A 818 -24.70 -17.01 4.91
C THR A 818 -25.77 -17.21 3.84
N GLY A 819 -25.53 -16.66 2.65
CA GLY A 819 -26.37 -16.85 1.47
C GLY A 819 -26.37 -18.28 0.93
N LYS A 820 -27.52 -18.69 0.38
CA LYS A 820 -27.68 -19.95 -0.37
C LYS A 820 -27.58 -19.70 -1.88
N PRO A 821 -27.53 -20.75 -2.72
CA PRO A 821 -27.52 -20.62 -4.19
C PRO A 821 -28.83 -20.07 -4.78
N VAL A 822 -29.11 -18.79 -4.53
CA VAL A 822 -30.28 -18.03 -4.98
C VAL A 822 -29.84 -16.63 -5.43
N THR A 823 -30.60 -15.96 -6.30
CA THR A 823 -30.29 -14.59 -6.75
C THR A 823 -30.79 -13.50 -5.79
N GLN A 824 -31.69 -13.84 -4.86
CA GLN A 824 -32.28 -12.88 -3.91
C GLN A 824 -32.34 -13.47 -2.51
N ALA A 825 -32.10 -12.63 -1.50
CA ALA A 825 -32.19 -13.00 -0.09
C ALA A 825 -32.88 -11.91 0.73
N GLN A 826 -33.73 -12.31 1.68
CA GLN A 826 -34.26 -11.41 2.70
C GLN A 826 -34.17 -12.04 4.08
N PHE A 827 -33.71 -11.23 5.03
CA PHE A 827 -33.69 -11.54 6.46
C PHE A 827 -33.94 -10.25 7.25
N GLN A 828 -34.17 -10.36 8.55
CA GLN A 828 -34.37 -9.20 9.41
C GLN A 828 -33.78 -9.44 10.79
N ALA A 829 -33.37 -8.39 11.47
CA ALA A 829 -32.87 -8.44 12.84
C ALA A 829 -33.47 -7.31 13.67
N GLN A 830 -33.88 -7.64 14.89
CA GLN A 830 -34.24 -6.63 15.88
C GLN A 830 -32.96 -5.98 16.42
N ARG A 831 -33.04 -4.67 16.68
CA ARG A 831 -32.01 -3.94 17.42
C ARG A 831 -31.85 -4.55 18.80
N ASN A 832 -30.62 -4.79 19.23
CA ASN A 832 -30.33 -5.18 20.60
C ASN A 832 -30.73 -4.03 21.55
N PRO A 833 -31.58 -4.24 22.58
CA PRO A 833 -31.98 -3.18 23.51
C PRO A 833 -30.82 -2.52 24.27
N THR A 834 -29.67 -3.18 24.38
CA THR A 834 -28.45 -2.60 24.97
C THR A 834 -27.66 -1.72 23.99
N PHE A 835 -28.06 -1.65 22.72
CA PHE A 835 -27.42 -0.78 21.72
C PHE A 835 -27.83 0.67 21.95
N ILE A 836 -26.88 1.48 22.41
CA ILE A 836 -27.00 2.94 22.45
C ILE A 836 -26.38 3.47 21.13
N PRO A 837 -27.18 4.09 20.23
CA PRO A 837 -26.73 4.55 18.92
C PRO A 837 -25.51 5.48 18.93
#